data_AF-A0A960JBX0-F1
#
_entry.id   AF-A0A960JBX0-F1
#
_cell.length_a   1.000
_cell.length_b   1.000
_cell.length_c   1.000
_cell.angle_alpha   90.00
_cell.angle_beta   90.00
_cell.angle_gamma   90.00
#
_symmetry.space_group_name_H-M   'P 1'
#
loop_
_entity.id
_entity.type
_entity.pdbx_description
1 polymer ?
#
loop_
_entity_poly.entity_id
_entity_poly.type
_entity_poly.pdbx_seq_one_letter_code
_entity_poly.pdbx_strand_id
1 'polypeptide(L)'
;MQFDELEGQLIQQLAQESPALARLAENEDALARILEAYQARDARTVRAILDKLSLSRFCVPICRWLCVWECIRVCRVICRELPEKPFEAPALQVFAAGLGRLGADEKAARQLFAAIEKEDSDAYHKIIEKFELQAFCHLVCYWICFLRCRPFCRLVCPPLEVPADLDPFDEFLTVAQAAGKIASKDGELQALFEAYEAQDAAKVQAVLDRFDLRKLCIIVCRWLCVIHCFRVCILICPKLPRLFKPVEIRELALRWRKLAANESALDRLIAAYREQDEKTFHAILGEFGLERFCFFLCRWICHIHCGFYCRIICPPSLDCRLDEPVGCTPEEVSQDLKALVVPVRGTASGGDFDHYTLEWSDDNVAFHSDSFHYPPIPPGGGVQGSSPVVSGLLAYFDTTALSAGPYFLRLTVFSKAGATKICTTSFSLFKQDVRILAASGYTNLDKPALDPTARFVETFTPKCTSIGSTVEVSFARCVSFQGSAFVGGCNDKKIKRYTLSHQAGAITDCSVPGWTEFWKVEYATPWQYRDMNMRTDTDTLTAVWVDDCVVPWPFPPYCLNNQPEARLSPSCWQTQISGCQMSGLFTVKLEVEDVDGNRYCDLQRIWLDNKPIHAALRIDAVPPCTDLRLSQFALPPDCSNPWPLPLVGIAYDEYIDETLPLNQRPNDNFDHYWIRIARQGGPEVQIPINGPAGSCFYGTQRVGVPGARCQGAPGADVFGKLADFDLRAVDRNCFGSTSYAGSIPADFPLERGECCVFTFRMRVYDTTKFSGGPHVAEAIWPVKICNDL
;
A
#
# COMPACT_ATOMS: atom_id res chain seq x y z
N MET A 1 1.13 28.41 17.11
CA MET A 1 -0.28 28.02 17.25
C MET A 1 -1.06 29.29 17.53
N GLN A 2 -1.99 29.68 16.67
CA GLN A 2 -2.87 30.82 16.92
C GLN A 2 -4.00 30.38 17.86
N PHE A 3 -4.58 31.30 18.64
CA PHE A 3 -5.63 30.99 19.62
C PHE A 3 -6.85 30.28 19.00
N ASP A 4 -7.19 30.62 17.75
CA ASP A 4 -8.29 30.01 17.02
C ASP A 4 -8.08 28.50 16.78
N GLU A 5 -6.82 28.06 16.65
CA GLU A 5 -6.47 26.65 16.47
C GLU A 5 -6.66 25.84 17.77
N LEU A 6 -6.39 26.45 18.93
CA LEU A 6 -6.63 25.86 20.24
C LEU A 6 -8.12 25.63 20.49
N GLU A 7 -8.96 26.59 20.09
CA GLU A 7 -10.40 26.54 20.22
C GLU A 7 -11.01 25.44 19.34
N GLY A 8 -10.56 25.35 18.08
CA GLY A 8 -10.94 24.26 17.17
C GLY A 8 -10.59 22.88 17.76
N GLN A 9 -9.40 22.71 18.34
CA GLN A 9 -8.99 21.46 19.00
C GLN A 9 -9.85 21.13 20.23
N LEU A 10 -10.19 22.14 21.04
CA LEU A 10 -11.07 21.96 22.21
C LEU A 10 -12.47 21.50 21.81
N ILE A 11 -13.09 22.18 20.83
CA ILE A 11 -14.41 21.83 20.31
C ILE A 11 -14.39 20.41 19.75
N GLN A 12 -13.39 20.09 18.92
CA GLN A 12 -13.24 18.77 18.33
C GLN A 12 -13.08 17.68 19.40
N GLN A 13 -12.23 17.89 20.41
CA GLN A 13 -12.02 16.92 21.48
C GLN A 13 -13.31 16.70 22.29
N LEU A 14 -14.00 17.77 22.70
CA LEU A 14 -15.26 17.67 23.45
C LEU A 14 -16.35 16.94 22.66
N ALA A 15 -16.46 17.24 21.36
CA ALA A 15 -17.40 16.57 20.45
C ALA A 15 -17.09 15.08 20.29
N GLN A 16 -15.80 14.69 20.19
CA GLN A 16 -15.37 13.30 20.05
C GLN A 16 -15.48 12.48 21.34
N GLU A 17 -15.28 13.09 22.51
CA GLU A 17 -15.32 12.41 23.81
C GLU A 17 -16.75 12.19 24.32
N SER A 18 -17.67 13.09 23.99
CA SER A 18 -19.05 13.04 24.49
C SER A 18 -19.81 11.74 24.15
N PRO A 19 -19.68 11.11 22.95
CA PRO A 19 -20.34 9.85 22.65
C PRO A 19 -19.75 8.68 23.45
N ALA A 20 -18.45 8.73 23.77
CA ALA A 20 -17.78 7.72 24.57
C ALA A 20 -18.28 7.73 26.03
N LEU A 21 -18.40 8.92 26.62
CA LEU A 21 -18.99 9.11 27.95
C LEU A 21 -20.47 8.67 27.98
N ALA A 22 -21.25 9.01 26.95
CA ALA A 22 -22.63 8.57 26.86
C ALA A 22 -22.77 7.05 26.72
N ARG A 23 -21.91 6.39 25.93
CA ARG A 23 -21.91 4.93 25.79
C ARG A 23 -21.59 4.23 27.11
N LEU A 24 -20.68 4.78 27.92
CA LEU A 24 -20.45 4.30 29.28
C LEU A 24 -21.72 4.47 30.14
N ALA A 25 -22.38 5.62 30.05
CA ALA A 25 -23.57 5.95 30.83
C ALA A 25 -24.86 5.20 30.40
N GLU A 26 -24.94 4.75 29.14
CA GLU A 26 -26.05 3.93 28.64
C GLU A 26 -26.11 2.56 29.35
N ASN A 27 -24.97 2.06 29.83
CA ASN A 27 -24.89 0.88 30.67
C ASN A 27 -24.82 1.28 32.16
N GLU A 28 -25.97 1.34 32.82
CA GLU A 28 -26.09 1.80 34.21
C GLU A 28 -25.23 0.99 35.19
N ASP A 29 -25.22 -0.34 35.06
CA ASP A 29 -24.41 -1.22 35.91
C ASP A 29 -22.91 -0.99 35.69
N ALA A 30 -22.48 -0.82 34.44
CA ALA A 30 -21.08 -0.54 34.13
C ALA A 30 -20.65 0.82 34.68
N LEU A 31 -21.50 1.85 34.57
CA LEU A 31 -21.23 3.16 35.16
C LEU A 31 -21.19 3.12 36.69
N ALA A 32 -22.13 2.44 37.35
CA ALA A 32 -22.09 2.31 38.81
C ALA A 32 -20.79 1.62 39.26
N ARG A 33 -20.45 0.48 38.64
CA ARG A 33 -19.24 -0.28 38.95
C ARG A 33 -17.96 0.47 38.64
N ILE A 34 -17.91 1.27 37.56
CA ILE A 34 -16.69 2.03 37.25
C ILE A 34 -16.49 3.16 38.26
N LEU A 35 -17.55 3.81 38.74
CA LEU A 35 -17.47 4.85 39.77
C LEU A 35 -16.99 4.25 41.10
N GLU A 36 -17.54 3.10 41.50
CA GLU A 36 -17.10 2.36 42.69
C GLU A 36 -15.64 1.92 42.59
N ALA A 37 -15.25 1.31 41.46
CA ALA A 37 -13.87 0.89 41.22
C ALA A 37 -12.90 2.09 41.22
N TYR A 38 -13.32 3.23 40.67
CA TYR A 38 -12.52 4.45 40.67
C TYR A 38 -12.26 4.98 42.08
N GLN A 39 -13.31 5.02 42.92
CA GLN A 39 -13.21 5.41 44.32
C GLN A 39 -12.33 4.45 45.13
N ALA A 40 -12.45 3.15 44.85
CA ALA A 40 -11.63 2.10 45.47
C ALA A 40 -10.19 2.03 44.93
N ARG A 41 -9.82 2.89 43.96
CA ARG A 41 -8.51 2.87 43.26
C ARG A 41 -8.18 1.51 42.61
N ASP A 42 -9.20 0.81 42.11
CA ASP A 42 -9.04 -0.44 41.37
C ASP A 42 -8.88 -0.18 39.86
N ALA A 43 -7.63 0.05 39.44
CA ALA A 43 -7.31 0.35 38.04
C ALA A 43 -7.65 -0.81 37.09
N ARG A 44 -7.56 -2.05 37.58
CA ARG A 44 -7.83 -3.26 36.78
C ARG A 44 -9.31 -3.36 36.45
N THR A 45 -10.18 -3.14 37.43
CA THR A 45 -11.63 -3.17 37.20
C THR A 45 -12.07 -2.03 36.29
N VAL A 46 -11.54 -0.82 36.47
CA VAL A 46 -11.84 0.31 35.57
C VAL A 46 -11.44 -0.05 34.13
N ARG A 47 -10.22 -0.56 33.92
CA ARG A 47 -9.76 -0.97 32.59
C ARG A 47 -10.61 -2.09 31.98
N ALA A 48 -10.91 -3.13 32.76
CA ALA A 48 -11.73 -4.25 32.30
C ALA A 48 -13.13 -3.81 31.84
N ILE A 49 -13.73 -2.82 32.52
CA ILE A 49 -15.02 -2.24 32.11
C ILE A 49 -14.88 -1.49 30.78
N LEU A 50 -13.83 -0.67 30.62
CA LEU A 50 -13.58 0.08 29.38
C LEU A 50 -13.32 -0.85 28.19
N ASP A 51 -12.54 -1.91 28.37
CA ASP A 51 -12.28 -2.91 27.33
C ASP A 51 -13.57 -3.65 26.95
N LYS A 52 -14.37 -4.07 27.93
CA LYS A 52 -15.67 -4.72 27.69
C LYS A 52 -16.64 -3.86 26.87
N LEU A 53 -16.58 -2.53 27.03
CA LEU A 53 -17.40 -1.58 26.27
C LEU A 53 -16.74 -1.08 24.97
N SER A 54 -15.58 -1.61 24.61
CA SER A 54 -14.78 -1.15 23.46
C SER A 54 -14.49 0.36 23.51
N LEU A 55 -14.23 0.87 24.71
CA LEU A 55 -13.91 2.27 25.00
C LEU A 55 -12.41 2.50 25.23
N SER A 56 -11.56 1.49 24.97
CA SER A 56 -10.12 1.54 25.22
C SER A 56 -9.43 2.70 24.51
N ARG A 57 -9.87 3.07 23.30
CA ARG A 57 -9.36 4.25 22.56
C ARG A 57 -9.68 5.59 23.24
N PHE A 58 -10.71 5.64 24.09
CA PHE A 58 -11.13 6.81 24.85
C PHE A 58 -10.78 6.70 26.34
N CYS A 59 -9.92 5.74 26.70
CA CYS A 59 -9.59 5.45 28.09
C CYS A 59 -9.09 6.69 28.85
N VAL A 60 -8.13 7.43 28.28
CA VAL A 60 -7.53 8.61 28.92
C VAL A 60 -8.57 9.74 29.11
N PRO A 61 -9.33 10.17 28.09
CA PRO A 61 -10.46 11.08 28.26
C PRO A 61 -11.43 10.71 29.37
N ILE A 62 -11.94 9.47 29.35
CA ILE A 62 -12.92 9.00 30.33
C ILE A 62 -12.34 9.02 31.73
N CYS A 63 -11.10 8.56 31.90
CA CYS A 63 -10.46 8.56 33.20
C CYS A 63 -10.22 9.98 33.74
N ARG A 64 -9.87 10.94 32.88
CA ARG A 64 -9.75 12.37 33.27
C ARG A 64 -11.10 12.99 33.62
N TRP A 65 -12.17 12.60 32.94
CA TRP A 65 -13.51 13.04 33.30
C TRP A 65 -13.92 12.53 34.70
N LEU A 66 -13.66 11.24 34.97
CA LEU A 66 -13.84 10.62 36.30
C LEU A 66 -12.97 11.32 37.37
N CYS A 67 -11.76 11.74 36.99
CA CYS A 67 -10.86 12.52 37.85
C CYS A 67 -11.48 13.82 38.32
N VAL A 68 -12.03 14.62 37.39
CA VAL A 68 -12.65 15.90 37.70
C VAL A 68 -13.86 15.68 38.62
N TRP A 69 -14.65 14.64 38.36
CA TRP A 69 -15.80 14.28 39.20
C TRP A 69 -15.37 13.94 40.62
N GLU A 70 -14.42 13.02 40.74
CA GLU A 70 -13.96 12.53 42.04
C GLU A 70 -13.32 13.65 42.85
N CYS A 71 -12.53 14.52 42.22
CA CYS A 71 -11.89 15.63 42.93
C CYS A 71 -12.89 16.70 43.37
N ILE A 72 -13.95 16.98 42.60
CA ILE A 72 -15.03 17.85 43.06
C ILE A 72 -15.76 17.20 44.25
N ARG A 73 -16.05 15.89 44.18
CA ARG A 73 -16.72 15.14 45.24
C ARG A 73 -15.92 15.14 46.54
N VAL A 74 -14.67 14.69 46.49
CA VAL A 74 -13.79 14.60 47.67
C VAL A 74 -13.59 15.97 48.32
N CYS A 75 -13.33 17.01 47.52
CA CYS A 75 -13.10 18.34 48.07
C CYS A 75 -14.37 19.00 48.60
N ARG A 76 -15.54 18.61 48.07
CA ARG A 76 -16.82 18.99 48.66
C ARG A 76 -17.03 18.39 50.05
N VAL A 77 -16.67 17.11 50.23
CA VAL A 77 -16.75 16.42 51.53
C VAL A 77 -15.79 17.05 52.54
N ILE A 78 -14.56 17.33 52.12
CA ILE A 78 -13.49 17.80 53.00
C ILE A 78 -13.68 19.25 53.43
N CYS A 79 -13.90 20.17 52.48
CA CYS A 79 -13.82 21.61 52.76
C CYS A 79 -15.13 22.27 53.21
N ARG A 80 -16.28 21.60 53.07
CA ARG A 80 -17.64 22.01 53.47
C ARG A 80 -18.17 23.34 52.91
N GLU A 81 -17.32 24.30 52.55
CA GLU A 81 -17.65 25.62 52.00
C GLU A 81 -16.73 25.94 50.81
N LEU A 82 -17.26 26.72 49.85
CA LEU A 82 -16.48 27.34 48.77
C LEU A 82 -16.37 28.84 49.08
N PRO A 83 -15.29 29.50 48.62
CA PRO A 83 -15.24 30.95 48.67
C PRO A 83 -16.36 31.55 47.80
N GLU A 84 -17.08 32.53 48.35
CA GLU A 84 -18.17 33.22 47.66
C GLU A 84 -17.69 34.08 46.48
N LYS A 85 -16.40 34.44 46.47
CA LYS A 85 -15.78 35.28 45.46
C LYS A 85 -14.54 34.64 44.88
N PRO A 86 -14.23 34.90 43.60
CA PRO A 86 -12.96 34.48 43.01
C PRO A 86 -11.77 35.12 43.73
N PHE A 87 -10.64 34.43 43.76
CA PHE A 87 -9.42 34.95 44.36
C PHE A 87 -8.81 36.08 43.52
N GLU A 88 -8.45 37.18 44.18
CA GLU A 88 -7.68 38.27 43.57
C GLU A 88 -6.17 37.95 43.58
N ALA A 89 -5.39 38.62 42.72
CA ALA A 89 -3.95 38.38 42.59
C ALA A 89 -3.18 38.47 43.93
N PRO A 90 -3.43 39.42 44.84
CA PRO A 90 -2.75 39.46 46.14
C PRO A 90 -3.03 38.23 47.02
N ALA A 91 -4.23 37.66 46.93
CA ALA A 91 -4.57 36.45 47.66
C ALA A 91 -3.76 35.24 47.15
N LEU A 92 -3.42 35.20 45.86
CA LEU A 92 -2.59 34.14 45.28
C LEU A 92 -1.15 34.19 45.82
N GLN A 93 -0.63 35.37 46.17
CA GLN A 93 0.67 35.50 46.85
C GLN A 93 0.67 34.81 48.21
N VAL A 94 -0.37 35.06 49.02
CA VAL A 94 -0.55 34.43 50.33
C VAL A 94 -0.69 32.91 50.17
N PHE A 95 -1.46 32.47 49.18
CA PHE A 95 -1.63 31.05 48.85
C PHE A 95 -0.29 30.37 48.51
N ALA A 96 0.48 30.92 47.58
CA ALA A 96 1.74 30.32 47.14
C ALA A 96 2.80 30.32 48.26
N ALA A 97 2.86 31.38 49.08
CA ALA A 97 3.73 31.42 50.25
C ALA A 97 3.34 30.37 51.30
N GLY A 98 2.05 30.25 51.63
CA GLY A 98 1.53 29.22 52.54
C GLY A 98 1.77 27.80 52.01
N LEU A 99 1.58 27.58 50.71
CA LEU A 99 1.88 26.31 50.05
C LEU A 99 3.37 25.99 50.10
N GLY A 100 4.25 26.98 49.90
CA GLY A 100 5.70 26.83 50.05
C GLY A 100 6.11 26.42 51.46
N ARG A 101 5.52 27.00 52.50
CA ARG A 101 5.74 26.59 53.90
C ARG A 101 5.26 25.16 54.15
N LEU A 102 4.10 24.78 53.61
CA LEU A 102 3.58 23.41 53.70
C LEU A 102 4.50 22.41 52.97
N GLY A 103 5.03 22.76 51.80
CA GLY A 103 5.99 21.93 51.06
C GLY A 103 7.36 21.79 51.73
N ALA A 104 7.69 22.66 52.67
CA ALA A 104 8.89 22.53 53.52
C ALA A 104 8.66 21.64 54.76
N ASP A 105 7.41 21.35 55.13
CA ASP A 105 7.04 20.43 56.22
C ASP A 105 6.50 19.13 55.64
N GLU A 106 7.42 18.24 55.22
CA GLU A 106 7.09 16.96 54.58
C GLU A 106 6.11 16.12 55.41
N LYS A 107 6.26 16.12 56.75
CA LYS A 107 5.38 15.39 57.65
C LYS A 107 3.95 15.92 57.57
N ALA A 108 3.75 17.23 57.62
CA ALA A 108 2.43 17.83 57.48
C ALA A 108 1.85 17.58 56.08
N ALA A 109 2.67 17.67 55.02
CA ALA A 109 2.24 17.36 53.66
C ALA A 109 1.76 15.90 53.52
N ARG A 110 2.48 14.92 54.09
CA ARG A 110 2.05 13.50 54.09
C ARG A 110 0.75 13.30 54.86
N GLN A 111 0.61 13.95 56.01
CA GLN A 111 -0.63 13.92 56.78
C GLN A 111 -1.81 14.51 56.00
N LEU A 112 -1.57 15.56 55.21
CA LEU A 112 -2.59 16.18 54.36
C LEU A 112 -3.05 15.24 53.24
N PHE A 113 -2.12 14.53 52.58
CA PHE A 113 -2.44 13.51 51.58
C PHE A 113 -3.27 12.37 52.19
N ALA A 114 -2.88 11.89 53.37
CA ALA A 114 -3.59 10.83 54.09
C ALA A 114 -5.00 11.28 54.51
N ALA A 115 -5.16 12.54 54.92
CA ALA A 115 -6.47 13.11 55.25
C ALA A 115 -7.39 13.14 54.02
N ILE A 116 -6.87 13.52 52.84
CA ILE A 116 -7.65 13.47 51.59
C ILE A 116 -8.02 12.04 51.20
N GLU A 117 -7.10 11.08 51.36
CA GLU A 117 -7.35 9.67 51.07
C GLU A 117 -8.44 9.06 51.93
N LYS A 118 -8.51 9.44 53.21
CA LYS A 118 -9.50 8.94 54.15
C LYS A 118 -10.76 9.81 54.21
N GLU A 119 -10.83 10.87 53.41
CA GLU A 119 -11.87 11.91 53.49
C GLU A 119 -12.03 12.49 54.92
N ASP A 120 -10.93 12.58 55.66
CA ASP A 120 -10.87 13.08 57.05
C ASP A 120 -10.84 14.63 57.04
N SER A 121 -12.04 15.21 57.03
CA SER A 121 -12.25 16.67 57.03
C SER A 121 -11.54 17.36 58.20
N ASP A 122 -11.57 16.78 59.41
CA ASP A 122 -11.04 17.42 60.62
C ASP A 122 -9.50 17.42 60.61
N ALA A 123 -8.87 16.29 60.25
CA ALA A 123 -7.42 16.23 60.10
C ALA A 123 -6.92 17.17 58.99
N TYR A 124 -7.66 17.27 57.89
CA TYR A 124 -7.35 18.19 56.80
C TYR A 124 -7.41 19.66 57.24
N HIS A 125 -8.52 20.08 57.86
CA HIS A 125 -8.70 21.47 58.32
C HIS A 125 -7.63 21.89 59.33
N LYS A 126 -7.24 21.00 60.25
CA LYS A 126 -6.17 21.27 61.21
C LYS A 126 -4.83 21.61 60.54
N ILE A 127 -4.51 20.95 59.44
CA ILE A 127 -3.27 21.21 58.70
C ILE A 127 -3.41 22.49 57.89
N ILE A 128 -4.53 22.68 57.19
CA ILE A 128 -4.79 23.89 56.41
C ILE A 128 -4.77 25.15 57.29
N GLU A 129 -5.30 25.09 58.52
CA GLU A 129 -5.24 26.17 59.50
C GLU A 129 -3.81 26.48 59.94
N LYS A 130 -3.00 25.45 60.23
CA LYS A 130 -1.58 25.60 60.59
C LYS A 130 -0.77 26.42 59.57
N PHE A 131 -1.13 26.35 58.29
CA PHE A 131 -0.41 27.03 57.21
C PHE A 131 -1.12 28.28 56.66
N GLU A 132 -2.23 28.70 57.28
CA GLU A 132 -3.04 29.86 56.88
C GLU A 132 -3.67 29.71 55.47
N LEU A 133 -4.05 28.48 55.11
CA LEU A 133 -4.58 28.13 53.79
C LEU A 133 -6.12 27.98 53.78
N GLN A 134 -6.83 28.41 54.82
CA GLN A 134 -8.27 28.16 55.00
C GLN A 134 -9.09 28.70 53.83
N ALA A 135 -8.80 29.92 53.36
CA ALA A 135 -9.46 30.53 52.19
C ALA A 135 -9.23 29.73 50.90
N PHE A 136 -8.17 28.93 50.84
CA PHE A 136 -7.77 28.12 49.70
C PHE A 136 -8.03 26.63 49.91
N CYS A 137 -8.85 26.26 50.90
CA CYS A 137 -9.13 24.87 51.29
C CYS A 137 -9.39 23.98 50.07
N HIS A 138 -10.34 24.38 49.22
CA HIS A 138 -10.75 23.58 48.07
C HIS A 138 -9.69 23.55 46.97
N LEU A 139 -8.91 24.62 46.80
CA LEU A 139 -7.85 24.69 45.81
C LEU A 139 -6.71 23.72 46.15
N VAL A 140 -6.27 23.69 47.41
CA VAL A 140 -5.27 22.73 47.91
C VAL A 140 -5.79 21.30 47.76
N CYS A 141 -7.03 21.05 48.18
CA CYS A 141 -7.62 19.71 48.10
C CYS A 141 -7.69 19.23 46.66
N TYR A 142 -8.17 20.09 45.75
CA TYR A 142 -8.35 19.71 44.36
C TYR A 142 -7.00 19.44 43.70
N TRP A 143 -5.99 20.26 43.97
CA TRP A 143 -4.65 20.06 43.45
C TRP A 143 -4.07 18.70 43.86
N ILE A 144 -4.14 18.35 45.14
CA ILE A 144 -3.65 17.06 45.65
C ILE A 144 -4.46 15.90 45.05
N CYS A 145 -5.79 16.02 45.01
CA CYS A 145 -6.63 15.00 44.38
C CYS A 145 -6.27 14.79 42.90
N PHE A 146 -6.06 15.87 42.16
CA PHE A 146 -5.67 15.84 40.75
C PHE A 146 -4.32 15.15 40.56
N LEU A 147 -3.32 15.45 41.41
CA LEU A 147 -2.02 14.79 41.40
C LEU A 147 -2.14 13.28 41.65
N ARG A 148 -2.97 12.85 42.59
CA ARG A 148 -3.19 11.42 42.88
C ARG A 148 -3.91 10.69 41.75
N CYS A 149 -4.90 11.34 41.18
CA CYS A 149 -5.69 10.78 40.10
C CYS A 149 -4.87 10.54 38.81
N ARG A 150 -3.91 11.42 38.50
CA ARG A 150 -3.22 11.35 37.20
C ARG A 150 -2.41 10.06 37.02
N PRO A 151 -1.56 9.60 37.97
CA PRO A 151 -0.92 8.30 37.87
C PRO A 151 -1.91 7.15 37.85
N PHE A 152 -3.00 7.24 38.61
CA PHE A 152 -4.08 6.25 38.54
C PHE A 152 -4.63 6.11 37.12
N CYS A 153 -4.90 7.21 36.41
CA CYS A 153 -5.35 7.14 35.02
C CYS A 153 -4.31 6.59 34.04
N ARG A 154 -3.02 6.72 34.33
CA ARG A 154 -1.97 6.06 33.53
C ARG A 154 -1.97 4.55 33.75
N LEU A 155 -2.18 4.09 34.99
CA LEU A 155 -2.34 2.66 35.30
C LEU A 155 -3.55 2.04 34.59
N VAL A 156 -4.65 2.80 34.47
CA VAL A 156 -5.85 2.35 33.74
C VAL A 156 -5.60 2.29 32.23
N CYS A 157 -4.76 3.16 31.65
CA CYS A 157 -4.66 3.37 30.20
C CYS A 157 -3.23 3.16 29.62
N PRO A 158 -2.71 1.92 29.53
CA PRO A 158 -1.45 1.61 28.81
C PRO A 158 -1.58 1.85 27.28
N PRO A 159 -0.48 2.09 26.52
CA PRO A 159 0.93 1.84 26.81
C PRO A 159 1.69 3.11 27.24
N LEU A 160 1.09 3.94 28.10
CA LEU A 160 1.85 4.99 28.75
C LEU A 160 2.88 4.29 29.64
N GLU A 161 4.10 4.05 29.15
CA GLU A 161 5.24 3.70 29.99
C GLU A 161 5.21 4.68 31.16
N VAL A 162 4.93 4.15 32.35
CA VAL A 162 4.97 4.95 33.56
C VAL A 162 6.43 4.85 33.98
N PRO A 163 7.21 5.93 33.91
CA PRO A 163 8.43 6.00 34.69
C PRO A 163 8.05 5.59 36.12
N ALA A 164 8.68 4.53 36.63
CA ALA A 164 8.32 3.90 37.91
C ALA A 164 8.50 4.84 39.12
N ASP A 165 8.90 6.09 38.89
CA ASP A 165 9.33 7.12 39.83
C ASP A 165 8.34 8.30 39.98
N LEU A 166 7.20 8.34 39.28
CA LEU A 166 6.24 9.46 39.41
C LEU A 166 5.32 9.31 40.63
N ASP A 167 5.83 9.66 41.81
CA ASP A 167 5.05 9.79 43.05
C ASP A 167 4.25 11.13 43.06
N PRO A 168 2.90 11.10 43.17
CA PRO A 168 2.08 12.30 43.38
C PRO A 168 2.56 13.22 44.50
N PHE A 169 3.16 12.64 45.54
CA PHE A 169 3.67 13.36 46.69
C PHE A 169 4.90 14.21 46.32
N ASP A 170 5.86 13.63 45.60
CA ASP A 170 7.06 14.33 45.15
C ASP A 170 6.71 15.46 44.17
N GLU A 171 5.72 15.23 43.29
CA GLU A 171 5.19 16.29 42.41
C GLU A 171 4.56 17.43 43.21
N PHE A 172 3.82 17.12 44.27
CA PHE A 172 3.25 18.14 45.15
C PHE A 172 4.33 18.97 45.84
N LEU A 173 5.33 18.31 46.44
CA LEU A 173 6.45 19.00 47.10
C LEU A 173 7.19 19.90 46.12
N THR A 174 7.47 19.39 44.93
CA THR A 174 8.16 20.11 43.86
C THR A 174 7.40 21.38 43.47
N VAL A 175 6.08 21.29 43.26
CA VAL A 175 5.26 22.47 42.94
C VAL A 175 5.12 23.41 44.13
N ALA A 176 4.95 22.89 45.34
CA ALA A 176 4.84 23.71 46.54
C ALA A 176 6.10 24.56 46.76
N GLN A 177 7.28 23.95 46.62
CA GLN A 177 8.57 24.63 46.68
C GLN A 177 8.74 25.63 45.54
N ALA A 178 8.36 25.27 44.31
CA ALA A 178 8.39 26.18 43.17
C ALA A 178 7.50 27.42 43.39
N ALA A 179 6.26 27.21 43.85
CA ALA A 179 5.32 28.28 44.18
C ALA A 179 5.87 29.20 45.27
N GLY A 180 6.42 28.64 46.36
CA GLY A 180 7.07 29.39 47.42
C GLY A 180 8.30 30.18 46.94
N LYS A 181 9.10 29.59 46.04
CA LYS A 181 10.28 30.23 45.45
C LYS A 181 9.89 31.44 44.61
N ILE A 182 8.84 31.33 43.78
CA ILE A 182 8.33 32.42 42.95
C ILE A 182 7.71 33.51 43.85
N ALA A 183 6.94 33.11 44.87
CA ALA A 183 6.31 34.01 45.83
C ALA A 183 7.30 34.72 46.78
N SER A 184 8.57 34.31 46.82
CA SER A 184 9.57 35.01 47.63
C SER A 184 10.05 36.33 47.02
N LYS A 185 9.70 36.59 45.74
CA LYS A 185 9.95 37.86 45.06
C LYS A 185 8.63 38.58 44.79
N ASP A 186 8.54 39.82 45.25
CA ASP A 186 7.36 40.66 45.08
C ASP A 186 7.01 40.84 43.60
N GLY A 187 5.74 40.60 43.26
CA GLY A 187 5.20 40.79 41.90
C GLY A 187 5.48 39.67 40.89
N GLU A 188 6.44 38.77 41.12
CA GLU A 188 6.78 37.70 40.16
C GLU A 188 5.67 36.66 39.99
N LEU A 189 5.02 36.28 41.09
CA LEU A 189 3.87 35.37 41.02
C LEU A 189 2.68 36.02 40.31
N GLN A 190 2.42 37.29 40.59
CA GLN A 190 1.39 38.06 39.90
C GLN A 190 1.68 38.13 38.39
N ALA A 191 2.91 38.45 38.01
CA ALA A 191 3.32 38.46 36.60
C ALA A 191 3.16 37.08 35.93
N LEU A 192 3.42 35.98 36.66
CA LEU A 192 3.18 34.62 36.16
C LEU A 192 1.69 34.36 35.89
N PHE A 193 0.80 34.74 36.82
CA PHE A 193 -0.64 34.58 36.63
C PHE A 193 -1.18 35.47 35.52
N GLU A 194 -0.79 36.74 35.49
CA GLU A 194 -1.20 37.67 34.43
C GLU A 194 -0.74 37.19 33.06
N ALA A 195 0.49 36.69 32.94
CA ALA A 195 0.98 36.07 31.72
C ALA A 195 0.17 34.82 31.34
N TYR A 196 -0.15 33.96 32.31
CA TYR A 196 -0.95 32.75 32.09
C TYR A 196 -2.38 33.08 31.64
N GLU A 197 -3.01 34.09 32.23
CA GLU A 197 -4.37 34.54 31.91
C GLU A 197 -4.45 35.26 30.57
N ALA A 198 -3.44 36.09 30.26
CA ALA A 198 -3.27 36.68 28.94
C ALA A 198 -2.88 35.64 27.87
N GLN A 199 -2.71 34.39 28.30
CA GLN A 199 -2.27 33.26 27.49
C GLN A 199 -0.93 33.50 26.78
N ASP A 200 -0.05 34.32 27.38
CA ASP A 200 1.28 34.68 26.87
C ASP A 200 2.33 33.63 27.26
N ALA A 201 2.47 32.61 26.42
CA ALA A 201 3.39 31.49 26.66
C ALA A 201 4.85 31.94 26.85
N ALA A 202 5.30 32.95 26.10
CA ALA A 202 6.66 33.46 26.16
C ALA A 202 6.94 34.13 27.52
N LYS A 203 5.99 34.91 28.05
CA LYS A 203 6.13 35.51 29.38
C LYS A 203 6.08 34.48 30.50
N VAL A 204 5.19 33.48 30.41
CA VAL A 204 5.16 32.38 31.40
C VAL A 204 6.51 31.67 31.44
N GLN A 205 7.03 31.31 30.27
CA GLN A 205 8.35 30.70 30.11
C GLN A 205 9.47 31.57 30.69
N ALA A 206 9.47 32.87 30.39
CA ALA A 206 10.48 33.80 30.90
C ALA A 206 10.47 33.90 32.43
N VAL A 207 9.30 33.87 33.08
CA VAL A 207 9.21 33.81 34.55
C VAL A 207 9.81 32.49 35.04
N LEU A 208 9.45 31.35 34.46
CA LEU A 208 10.00 30.05 34.87
C LEU A 208 11.53 29.98 34.71
N ASP A 209 12.07 30.55 33.65
CA ASP A 209 13.51 30.60 33.38
C ASP A 209 14.24 31.44 34.45
N ARG A 210 13.67 32.57 34.92
CA ARG A 210 14.25 33.39 36.01
C ARG A 210 14.44 32.64 37.33
N PHE A 211 13.69 31.55 37.54
CA PHE A 211 13.77 30.73 38.74
C PHE A 211 14.37 29.34 38.51
N ASP A 212 14.88 29.05 37.30
CA ASP A 212 15.37 27.73 36.88
C ASP A 212 14.31 26.61 37.04
N LEU A 213 13.06 26.94 36.69
CA LEU A 213 11.91 26.04 36.80
C LEU A 213 11.46 25.49 35.45
N ARG A 214 12.25 25.69 34.37
CA ARG A 214 11.88 25.28 33.01
C ARG A 214 11.61 23.77 32.88
N LYS A 215 12.39 22.95 33.58
CA LYS A 215 12.18 21.49 33.66
C LYS A 215 10.86 21.10 34.31
N LEU A 216 10.30 21.98 35.13
CA LEU A 216 9.02 21.82 35.83
C LEU A 216 7.86 22.51 35.11
N CYS A 217 8.08 23.03 33.91
CA CYS A 217 7.09 23.83 33.19
C CYS A 217 5.73 23.15 33.15
N ILE A 218 5.65 21.88 32.73
CA ILE A 218 4.37 21.19 32.57
C ILE A 218 3.61 21.02 33.89
N ILE A 219 4.32 20.79 35.00
CA ILE A 219 3.67 20.58 36.30
C ILE A 219 3.27 21.91 36.95
N VAL A 220 4.08 22.95 36.82
CA VAL A 220 3.74 24.32 37.24
C VAL A 220 2.57 24.85 36.42
N CYS A 221 2.55 24.62 35.10
CA CYS A 221 1.44 25.02 34.24
C CYS A 221 0.12 24.33 34.63
N ARG A 222 0.16 23.04 34.99
CA ARG A 222 -1.03 22.33 35.50
C ARG A 222 -1.50 22.87 36.84
N TRP A 223 -0.60 23.30 37.71
CA TRP A 223 -0.95 23.96 38.95
C TRP A 223 -1.63 25.32 38.69
N LEU A 224 -1.05 26.16 37.81
CA LEU A 224 -1.67 27.40 37.34
C LEU A 224 -3.06 27.16 36.74
N CYS A 225 -3.20 26.09 35.96
CA CYS A 225 -4.50 25.69 35.42
C CYS A 225 -5.52 25.41 36.51
N VAL A 226 -5.16 24.64 37.55
CA VAL A 226 -6.11 24.32 38.63
C VAL A 226 -6.63 25.59 39.30
N ILE A 227 -5.77 26.59 39.48
CA ILE A 227 -6.10 27.91 40.03
C ILE A 227 -7.00 28.69 39.09
N HIS A 228 -6.58 28.83 37.83
CA HIS A 228 -7.33 29.54 36.79
C HIS A 228 -8.74 28.95 36.63
N CYS A 229 -8.84 27.62 36.45
CA CYS A 229 -10.11 26.93 36.35
C CYS A 229 -10.99 27.11 37.58
N PHE A 230 -10.39 27.22 38.77
CA PHE A 230 -11.19 27.38 39.99
C PHE A 230 -11.76 28.78 40.05
N ARG A 231 -10.94 29.78 39.73
CA ARG A 231 -11.36 31.19 39.69
C ARG A 231 -12.44 31.43 38.64
N VAL A 232 -12.23 30.96 37.41
CA VAL A 232 -13.19 31.10 36.31
C VAL A 232 -14.50 30.37 36.63
N CYS A 233 -14.44 29.14 37.13
CA CYS A 233 -15.66 28.39 37.39
C CYS A 233 -16.44 28.85 38.62
N ILE A 234 -15.81 29.47 39.61
CA ILE A 234 -16.56 30.16 40.68
C ILE A 234 -17.27 31.40 40.13
N LEU A 235 -16.61 32.14 39.24
CA LEU A 235 -17.21 33.33 38.63
C LEU A 235 -18.43 32.96 37.77
N ILE A 236 -18.30 31.95 36.91
CA ILE A 236 -19.37 31.53 35.98
C ILE A 236 -20.42 30.66 36.68
N CYS A 237 -20.06 29.91 37.71
CA CYS A 237 -20.95 28.99 38.41
C CYS A 237 -20.87 29.22 39.93
N PRO A 238 -21.43 30.32 40.47
CA PRO A 238 -21.28 30.69 41.88
C PRO A 238 -22.00 29.71 42.84
N LYS A 239 -22.91 28.89 42.32
CA LYS A 239 -23.60 27.87 43.12
C LYS A 239 -22.73 26.63 43.32
N LEU A 240 -22.58 26.29 44.58
CA LEU A 240 -21.78 25.17 45.03
C LEU A 240 -22.31 23.84 44.49
N PRO A 241 -21.47 22.98 43.88
CA PRO A 241 -21.90 21.66 43.45
C PRO A 241 -22.37 20.82 44.65
N ARG A 242 -23.58 20.27 44.56
CA ARG A 242 -24.01 19.22 45.48
C ARG A 242 -23.31 17.90 45.14
N LEU A 243 -23.24 16.99 46.12
CA LEU A 243 -22.76 15.64 45.86
C LEU A 243 -23.73 14.94 44.91
N PHE A 244 -23.23 14.51 43.76
CA PHE A 244 -24.01 13.82 42.74
C PHE A 244 -24.05 12.32 42.99
N LYS A 245 -25.24 11.74 42.94
CA LYS A 245 -25.43 10.28 42.94
C LYS A 245 -25.04 9.69 41.57
N PRO A 246 -24.73 8.39 41.47
CA PRO A 246 -24.43 7.73 40.19
C PRO A 246 -25.47 7.99 39.09
N VAL A 247 -26.76 7.99 39.43
CA VAL A 247 -27.85 8.31 38.49
C VAL A 247 -27.78 9.72 37.92
N GLU A 248 -27.26 10.70 38.68
CA GLU A 248 -27.09 12.07 38.22
C GLU A 248 -25.85 12.21 37.32
N ILE A 249 -24.80 11.44 37.61
CA ILE A 249 -23.61 11.34 36.74
C ILE A 249 -23.96 10.71 35.39
N ARG A 250 -24.87 9.73 35.40
CA ARG A 250 -25.48 9.19 34.19
C ARG A 250 -26.25 10.26 33.42
N GLU A 251 -27.14 10.99 34.09
CA GLU A 251 -27.92 12.08 33.50
C GLU A 251 -27.02 13.14 32.84
N LEU A 252 -25.95 13.53 33.54
CA LEU A 252 -24.93 14.45 33.04
C LEU A 252 -24.30 13.96 31.74
N ALA A 253 -23.77 12.73 31.69
CA ALA A 253 -23.11 12.20 30.50
C ALA A 253 -24.06 12.12 29.28
N LEU A 254 -25.31 11.70 29.49
CA LEU A 254 -26.31 11.59 28.43
C LEU A 254 -26.76 12.96 27.89
N ARG A 255 -26.93 13.96 28.77
CA ARG A 255 -27.27 15.33 28.38
C ARG A 255 -26.08 16.05 27.74
N TRP A 256 -24.87 15.83 28.25
CA TRP A 256 -23.65 16.38 27.68
C TRP A 256 -23.45 15.97 26.22
N ARG A 257 -23.71 14.69 25.87
CA ARG A 257 -23.71 14.24 24.47
C ARG A 257 -24.64 15.07 23.58
N LYS A 258 -25.84 15.43 24.06
CA LYS A 258 -26.80 16.21 23.27
C LYS A 258 -26.28 17.62 22.99
N LEU A 259 -25.65 18.25 23.98
CA LEU A 259 -25.02 19.57 23.81
C LEU A 259 -23.83 19.48 22.87
N ALA A 260 -22.90 18.56 23.12
CA ALA A 260 -21.66 18.43 22.36
C ALA A 260 -21.88 17.97 20.89
N ALA A 261 -23.02 17.33 20.60
CA ALA A 261 -23.44 17.02 19.22
C ALA A 261 -24.03 18.23 18.47
N ASN A 262 -24.35 19.33 19.17
CA ASN A 262 -24.79 20.58 18.56
C ASN A 262 -23.60 21.54 18.49
N GLU A 263 -22.91 21.56 17.35
CA GLU A 263 -21.68 22.33 17.12
C GLU A 263 -21.86 23.82 17.44
N SER A 264 -22.98 24.43 17.04
CA SER A 264 -23.27 25.84 17.34
C SER A 264 -23.50 26.10 18.84
N ALA A 265 -24.14 25.18 19.57
CA ALA A 265 -24.31 25.33 21.01
C ALA A 265 -22.99 25.11 21.76
N LEU A 266 -22.17 24.15 21.32
CA LEU A 266 -20.86 23.88 21.89
C LEU A 266 -19.91 25.07 21.67
N ASP A 267 -19.86 25.61 20.46
CA ASP A 267 -19.08 26.81 20.10
C ASP A 267 -19.47 28.01 20.98
N ARG A 268 -20.76 28.34 21.06
CA ARG A 268 -21.28 29.39 21.97
C ARG A 268 -20.91 29.14 23.44
N LEU A 269 -20.94 27.88 23.90
CA LEU A 269 -20.60 27.54 25.29
C LEU A 269 -19.11 27.78 25.57
N ILE A 270 -18.23 27.44 24.64
CA ILE A 270 -16.78 27.68 24.75
C ILE A 270 -16.47 29.18 24.71
N ALA A 271 -17.10 29.93 23.81
CA ALA A 271 -16.99 31.38 23.76
C ALA A 271 -17.43 32.03 25.09
N ALA A 272 -18.59 31.64 25.63
CA ALA A 272 -19.08 32.14 26.92
C ALA A 272 -18.15 31.79 28.09
N TYR A 273 -17.57 30.58 28.09
CA TYR A 273 -16.55 30.19 29.07
C TYR A 273 -15.31 31.09 29.00
N ARG A 274 -14.80 31.35 27.80
CA ARG A 274 -13.60 32.18 27.56
C ARG A 274 -13.83 33.63 27.99
N GLU A 275 -14.98 34.18 27.61
CA GLU A 275 -15.39 35.55 27.93
C GLU A 275 -15.86 35.71 29.37
N GLN A 276 -15.93 34.59 30.11
CA GLN A 276 -16.41 34.54 31.49
C GLN A 276 -17.85 35.10 31.62
N ASP A 277 -18.67 34.90 30.58
CA ASP A 277 -20.06 35.33 30.53
C ASP A 277 -20.95 34.32 31.27
N GLU A 278 -21.14 34.57 32.56
CA GLU A 278 -22.03 33.79 33.44
C GLU A 278 -23.42 33.59 32.82
N LYS A 279 -24.03 34.65 32.27
CA LYS A 279 -25.41 34.62 31.81
C LYS A 279 -25.56 33.74 30.58
N THR A 280 -24.69 33.92 29.59
CA THR A 280 -24.72 33.14 28.35
C THR A 280 -24.37 31.69 28.63
N PHE A 281 -23.36 31.42 29.47
CA PHE A 281 -23.00 30.05 29.85
C PHE A 281 -24.16 29.32 30.53
N HIS A 282 -24.82 29.95 31.50
CA HIS A 282 -25.99 29.39 32.19
C HIS A 282 -27.19 29.20 31.26
N ALA A 283 -27.47 30.15 30.36
CA ALA A 283 -28.56 30.04 29.41
C ALA A 283 -28.39 28.82 28.50
N ILE A 284 -27.18 28.60 27.96
CA ILE A 284 -26.88 27.44 27.10
C ILE A 284 -27.01 26.15 27.91
N LEU A 285 -26.50 26.08 29.13
CA LEU A 285 -26.71 24.89 29.96
C LEU A 285 -28.20 24.63 30.23
N GLY A 286 -29.02 25.67 30.35
CA GLY A 286 -30.47 25.58 30.48
C GLY A 286 -31.17 24.96 29.28
N GLU A 287 -30.73 25.28 28.05
CA GLU A 287 -31.24 24.68 26.81
C GLU A 287 -31.17 23.14 26.83
N PHE A 288 -30.21 22.56 27.58
CA PHE A 288 -29.98 21.12 27.68
C PHE A 288 -30.28 20.53 29.09
N GLY A 289 -30.76 21.37 30.02
CA GLY A 289 -31.03 21.04 31.42
C GLY A 289 -29.82 20.53 32.20
N LEU A 290 -28.69 21.21 32.02
CA LEU A 290 -27.38 20.93 32.62
C LEU A 290 -26.98 21.92 33.72
N GLU A 291 -27.86 22.84 34.12
CA GLU A 291 -27.56 23.97 35.03
C GLU A 291 -27.03 23.50 36.38
N ARG A 292 -27.56 22.39 36.90
CA ARG A 292 -27.10 21.81 38.17
C ARG A 292 -25.68 21.24 38.11
N PHE A 293 -25.15 21.02 36.91
CA PHE A 293 -23.81 20.52 36.65
C PHE A 293 -22.84 21.63 36.19
N CYS A 294 -23.25 22.91 36.28
CA CYS A 294 -22.47 24.06 35.80
C CYS A 294 -21.01 24.00 36.23
N PHE A 295 -20.76 23.89 37.54
CA PHE A 295 -19.39 23.89 38.06
C PHE A 295 -18.57 22.69 37.54
N PHE A 296 -19.17 21.51 37.46
CA PHE A 296 -18.51 20.32 36.91
C PHE A 296 -18.13 20.52 35.43
N LEU A 297 -19.07 20.98 34.60
CA LEU A 297 -18.86 21.17 33.16
C LEU A 297 -17.85 22.28 32.90
N CYS A 298 -17.93 23.40 33.62
CA CYS A 298 -16.92 24.45 33.54
C CYS A 298 -15.53 23.90 33.89
N ARG A 299 -15.41 23.12 34.97
CA ARG A 299 -14.12 22.51 35.37
C ARG A 299 -13.61 21.52 34.33
N TRP A 300 -14.49 20.75 33.70
CA TRP A 300 -14.14 19.82 32.64
C TRP A 300 -13.65 20.53 31.38
N ILE A 301 -14.39 21.51 30.89
CA ILE A 301 -14.02 22.36 29.75
C ILE A 301 -12.68 23.03 30.02
N CYS A 302 -12.53 23.67 31.18
CA CYS A 302 -11.30 24.32 31.57
C CYS A 302 -10.12 23.34 31.67
N HIS A 303 -10.34 22.14 32.22
CA HIS A 303 -9.30 21.12 32.31
C HIS A 303 -8.75 20.74 30.93
N ILE A 304 -9.62 20.57 29.92
CA ILE A 304 -9.20 20.26 28.55
C ILE A 304 -8.50 21.47 27.92
N HIS A 305 -9.11 22.66 28.01
CA HIS A 305 -8.56 23.92 27.51
C HIS A 305 -7.14 24.17 28.01
N CYS A 306 -6.96 24.13 29.34
CA CYS A 306 -5.64 24.22 29.94
C CYS A 306 -4.70 23.10 29.52
N GLY A 307 -5.20 21.88 29.34
CA GLY A 307 -4.38 20.74 28.97
C GLY A 307 -3.67 20.98 27.63
N PHE A 308 -4.40 21.57 26.68
CA PHE A 308 -3.82 22.04 25.43
C PHE A 308 -2.93 23.26 25.63
N TYR A 309 -3.40 24.29 26.34
CA TYR A 309 -2.61 25.50 26.57
C TYR A 309 -1.27 25.20 27.27
N CYS A 310 -1.23 24.28 28.23
CA CYS A 310 -0.01 23.84 28.87
C CYS A 310 0.94 23.06 27.96
N ARG A 311 0.44 22.40 26.91
CA ARG A 311 1.31 21.82 25.87
C ARG A 311 1.89 22.91 24.96
N ILE A 312 1.20 24.04 24.81
CA ILE A 312 1.74 25.21 24.09
C ILE A 312 2.82 25.89 24.93
N ILE A 313 2.57 26.13 26.23
CA ILE A 313 3.56 26.74 27.11
C ILE A 313 4.75 25.81 27.35
N CYS A 314 4.49 24.51 27.49
CA CYS A 314 5.48 23.50 27.81
C CYS A 314 5.48 22.43 26.71
N PRO A 315 6.00 22.76 25.51
CA PRO A 315 6.09 21.82 24.41
C PRO A 315 6.74 20.52 24.93
N PRO A 316 6.09 19.35 24.74
CA PRO A 316 6.73 18.09 25.10
C PRO A 316 8.05 17.98 24.33
N SER A 317 9.06 17.32 24.89
CA SER A 317 10.23 16.96 24.09
C SER A 317 9.79 16.20 22.84
N LEU A 318 10.57 16.31 21.76
CA LEU A 318 10.34 15.49 20.57
C LEU A 318 10.21 14.02 20.99
N ASP A 319 9.28 13.31 20.35
CA ASP A 319 9.04 11.90 20.55
C ASP A 319 9.25 11.13 19.24
N CYS A 320 10.05 10.08 19.36
CA CYS A 320 10.52 9.27 18.25
C CYS A 320 10.49 7.81 18.71
N ARG A 321 9.70 6.99 18.03
CA ARG A 321 9.65 5.54 18.25
C ARG A 321 9.31 4.84 16.95
N LEU A 322 9.96 3.72 16.67
CA LEU A 322 9.63 2.81 15.57
C LEU A 322 9.07 1.52 16.18
N ASP A 323 7.78 1.27 15.95
CA ASP A 323 7.04 0.14 16.51
C ASP A 323 7.10 -1.07 15.54
N GLU A 324 7.03 -0.82 14.23
CA GLU A 324 7.12 -1.81 13.15
C GLU A 324 7.88 -1.21 11.95
N PRO A 325 8.55 -2.02 11.12
CA PRO A 325 8.72 -3.47 11.19
C PRO A 325 9.74 -3.95 12.25
N VAL A 326 9.56 -5.17 12.75
CA VAL A 326 10.48 -5.87 13.66
C VAL A 326 10.54 -7.36 13.33
N GLY A 327 11.70 -7.99 13.54
CA GLY A 327 11.86 -9.43 13.31
C GLY A 327 11.86 -9.80 11.83
N CYS A 328 11.24 -10.92 11.46
CA CYS A 328 11.11 -11.37 10.07
C CYS A 328 9.79 -10.86 9.50
N THR A 329 9.85 -9.86 8.61
CA THR A 329 8.67 -9.13 8.15
C THR A 329 8.39 -9.42 6.67
N PRO A 330 7.21 -9.96 6.31
CA PRO A 330 6.82 -10.14 4.93
C PRO A 330 6.56 -8.79 4.24
N GLU A 331 6.87 -8.72 2.96
CA GLU A 331 6.36 -7.65 2.09
C GLU A 331 4.88 -7.88 1.74
N GLU A 332 4.18 -6.79 1.46
CA GLU A 332 2.78 -6.77 1.08
C GLU A 332 2.64 -6.12 -0.31
N VAL A 333 1.69 -6.60 -1.12
CA VAL A 333 1.36 -5.95 -2.40
C VAL A 333 0.50 -4.73 -2.12
N SER A 334 1.03 -3.53 -2.35
CA SER A 334 0.25 -2.29 -2.31
C SER A 334 -0.37 -2.02 -3.68
N GLN A 335 -1.70 -2.12 -3.76
CA GLN A 335 -2.44 -1.84 -4.99
C GLN A 335 -2.34 -0.36 -5.39
N ASP A 336 -2.36 0.55 -4.41
CA ASP A 336 -2.29 2.00 -4.64
C ASP A 336 -0.93 2.43 -5.20
N LEU A 337 0.14 1.81 -4.71
CA LEU A 337 1.51 2.09 -5.13
C LEU A 337 1.96 1.24 -6.32
N LYS A 338 1.24 0.13 -6.60
CA LYS A 338 1.64 -0.89 -7.58
C LYS A 338 3.05 -1.43 -7.30
N ALA A 339 3.36 -1.62 -6.02
CA ALA A 339 4.68 -1.96 -5.50
C ALA A 339 4.58 -2.99 -4.37
N LEU A 340 5.69 -3.70 -4.13
CA LEU A 340 5.87 -4.51 -2.92
C LEU A 340 6.38 -3.59 -1.80
N VAL A 341 5.74 -3.62 -0.65
CA VAL A 341 6.01 -2.67 0.43
C VAL A 341 6.02 -3.31 1.82
N VAL A 342 6.68 -2.66 2.76
CA VAL A 342 6.58 -2.94 4.19
C VAL A 342 6.04 -1.71 4.92
N PRO A 343 4.93 -1.81 5.68
CA PRO A 343 4.44 -0.68 6.46
C PRO A 343 5.38 -0.35 7.62
N VAL A 344 5.78 0.92 7.72
CA VAL A 344 6.57 1.44 8.84
C VAL A 344 5.63 2.16 9.81
N ARG A 345 5.53 1.67 11.04
CA ARG A 345 4.66 2.24 12.08
C ARG A 345 5.45 2.73 13.28
N GLY A 346 4.95 3.76 13.93
CA GLY A 346 5.61 4.32 15.10
C GLY A 346 5.03 5.64 15.56
N THR A 347 5.86 6.41 16.25
CA THR A 347 5.54 7.74 16.78
C THR A 347 6.59 8.73 16.30
N ALA A 348 6.14 9.78 15.61
CA ALA A 348 6.91 10.94 15.21
C ALA A 348 6.12 12.18 15.60
N SER A 349 6.35 12.71 16.80
CA SER A 349 5.57 13.82 17.32
C SER A 349 6.39 14.64 18.33
N GLY A 350 5.75 15.60 18.99
CA GLY A 350 6.38 16.36 20.06
C GLY A 350 6.14 17.86 19.94
N GLY A 351 6.70 18.60 20.87
CA GLY A 351 6.60 20.04 20.95
C GLY A 351 7.37 20.72 19.82
N ASP A 352 6.73 21.73 19.23
CA ASP A 352 7.21 22.40 18.02
C ASP A 352 7.51 21.44 16.85
N PHE A 353 6.84 20.28 16.77
CA PHE A 353 7.01 19.36 15.65
C PHE A 353 6.91 20.10 14.30
N ASP A 354 7.86 19.82 13.42
CA ASP A 354 7.92 20.36 12.07
C ASP A 354 7.64 19.27 11.03
N HIS A 355 8.51 18.25 11.00
CA HIS A 355 8.39 17.09 10.12
C HIS A 355 9.18 15.90 10.68
N TYR A 356 9.09 14.75 10.02
CA TYR A 356 9.99 13.62 10.22
C TYR A 356 10.46 13.03 8.89
N THR A 357 11.63 12.41 8.93
CA THR A 357 12.18 11.63 7.81
C THR A 357 12.49 10.21 8.25
N LEU A 358 12.33 9.29 7.31
CA LEU A 358 12.73 7.90 7.40
C LEU A 358 13.89 7.65 6.43
N GLU A 359 14.83 6.84 6.91
CA GLU A 359 15.97 6.38 6.14
C GLU A 359 16.15 4.87 6.39
N TRP A 360 16.69 4.15 5.40
CA TRP A 360 16.99 2.73 5.50
C TRP A 360 18.49 2.46 5.22
N SER A 361 18.98 1.32 5.70
CA SER A 361 20.34 0.84 5.47
C SER A 361 20.35 -0.69 5.48
N ASP A 362 21.15 -1.34 4.64
CA ASP A 362 21.38 -2.79 4.64
C ASP A 362 22.61 -3.19 5.48
N ASP A 363 23.51 -2.24 5.77
CA ASP A 363 24.76 -2.46 6.51
C ASP A 363 24.82 -1.70 7.86
N ASN A 364 23.81 -0.89 8.18
CA ASN A 364 23.75 0.02 9.32
C ASN A 364 24.85 1.12 9.32
N VAL A 365 25.42 1.43 8.15
CA VAL A 365 26.46 2.44 7.97
C VAL A 365 26.00 3.50 6.98
N ALA A 366 25.60 3.10 5.77
CA ALA A 366 25.09 3.99 4.74
C ALA A 366 23.56 4.04 4.81
N PHE A 367 23.01 5.22 5.10
CA PHE A 367 21.56 5.43 5.20
C PHE A 367 21.03 6.17 3.96
N HIS A 368 19.92 5.68 3.43
CA HIS A 368 19.25 6.15 2.23
C HIS A 368 17.85 6.63 2.57
N SER A 369 17.46 7.80 2.09
CA SER A 369 16.12 8.38 2.31
C SER A 369 15.13 8.10 1.17
N ASP A 370 15.56 7.34 0.17
CA ASP A 370 14.70 6.90 -0.92
C ASP A 370 13.82 5.71 -0.49
N SER A 371 12.95 5.28 -1.39
CA SER A 371 12.09 4.10 -1.18
C SER A 371 11.06 4.23 -0.06
N PHE A 372 10.72 5.45 0.39
CA PHE A 372 9.59 5.67 1.31
C PHE A 372 8.46 6.46 0.65
N HIS A 373 7.23 5.97 0.87
CA HIS A 373 5.99 6.64 0.49
C HIS A 373 5.27 7.10 1.76
N TYR A 374 5.33 8.40 2.05
CA TYR A 374 4.73 8.99 3.25
C TYR A 374 3.22 9.22 3.06
N PRO A 375 2.40 9.15 4.13
CA PRO A 375 1.02 9.59 4.09
C PRO A 375 0.90 11.09 3.79
N PRO A 376 -0.13 11.53 3.05
CA PRO A 376 -1.14 10.69 2.39
C PRO A 376 -0.54 9.99 1.17
N ILE A 377 -0.71 8.67 1.08
CA ILE A 377 -0.07 7.84 0.05
C ILE A 377 -0.60 8.21 -1.34
N PRO A 378 0.26 8.12 -2.36
CA PRO A 378 0.12 8.63 -3.69
C PRO A 378 -1.24 8.99 -4.33
N PRO A 379 -1.21 10.12 -5.06
CA PRO A 379 0.03 10.84 -5.39
C PRO A 379 0.45 11.90 -4.34
N GLY A 380 -0.04 11.83 -3.09
CA GLY A 380 0.13 12.87 -2.06
C GLY A 380 1.33 12.79 -1.09
N GLY A 381 2.21 11.79 -1.19
CA GLY A 381 3.30 11.62 -0.23
C GLY A 381 4.51 12.50 -0.59
N GLY A 382 4.81 13.52 0.21
CA GLY A 382 6.03 14.31 0.05
C GLY A 382 7.30 13.50 0.37
N VAL A 383 8.47 14.14 0.31
CA VAL A 383 9.78 13.54 0.69
C VAL A 383 9.95 13.29 2.19
N GLN A 384 8.94 13.69 2.99
CA GLN A 384 8.96 13.66 4.44
C GLN A 384 7.53 13.62 4.99
N GLY A 385 7.37 13.18 6.23
CA GLY A 385 6.10 13.25 6.95
C GLY A 385 5.93 14.61 7.61
N SER A 386 4.93 15.38 7.18
CA SER A 386 4.67 16.75 7.65
C SER A 386 3.63 16.85 8.78
N SER A 387 3.03 15.71 9.17
CA SER A 387 2.03 15.65 10.23
C SER A 387 2.52 14.77 11.38
N PRO A 388 2.29 15.16 12.65
CA PRO A 388 2.69 14.35 13.77
C PRO A 388 1.91 13.03 13.79
N VAL A 389 2.60 11.93 14.09
CA VAL A 389 2.05 10.58 14.16
C VAL A 389 2.29 10.00 15.55
N VAL A 390 1.28 9.36 16.14
CA VAL A 390 1.38 8.68 17.46
C VAL A 390 0.84 7.26 17.32
N SER A 391 1.71 6.25 17.47
CA SER A 391 1.40 4.83 17.22
C SER A 391 0.61 4.60 15.92
N GLY A 392 1.08 5.20 14.83
CA GLY A 392 0.40 5.18 13.53
C GLY A 392 1.33 4.79 12.39
N LEU A 393 0.78 4.79 11.17
CA LEU A 393 1.57 4.61 9.95
C LEU A 393 2.43 5.85 9.70
N LEU A 394 3.73 5.66 9.58
CA LEU A 394 4.71 6.70 9.25
C LEU A 394 5.00 6.74 7.74
N ALA A 395 5.18 5.58 7.10
CA ALA A 395 5.35 5.45 5.65
C ALA A 395 5.16 4.01 5.21
N TYR A 396 5.09 3.78 3.90
CA TYR A 396 5.40 2.48 3.29
C TYR A 396 6.83 2.49 2.78
N PHE A 397 7.60 1.48 3.17
CA PHE A 397 8.93 1.21 2.65
C PHE A 397 8.81 0.34 1.39
N ASP A 398 9.17 0.88 0.22
CA ASP A 398 9.13 0.21 -1.07
C ASP A 398 10.29 -0.77 -1.22
N THR A 399 9.96 -2.06 -1.21
CA THR A 399 10.92 -3.16 -1.25
C THR A 399 11.02 -3.80 -2.63
N THR A 400 10.34 -3.23 -3.64
CA THR A 400 10.22 -3.82 -4.98
C THR A 400 11.58 -4.18 -5.58
N ALA A 401 12.52 -3.23 -5.55
CA ALA A 401 13.88 -3.38 -6.07
C ALA A 401 14.92 -3.80 -5.02
N LEU A 402 14.49 -4.03 -3.77
CA LEU A 402 15.39 -4.36 -2.67
C LEU A 402 15.56 -5.88 -2.50
N SER A 403 16.77 -6.29 -2.13
CA SER A 403 17.11 -7.68 -1.85
C SER A 403 16.51 -8.16 -0.54
N ALA A 404 16.28 -9.46 -0.38
CA ALA A 404 15.86 -10.02 0.90
C ALA A 404 17.03 -9.99 1.90
N GLY A 405 16.76 -9.84 3.20
CA GLY A 405 17.82 -9.81 4.23
C GLY A 405 17.62 -8.75 5.32
N PRO A 406 18.65 -8.46 6.13
CA PRO A 406 18.55 -7.49 7.22
C PRO A 406 18.50 -6.05 6.72
N TYR A 407 17.62 -5.25 7.32
CA TYR A 407 17.48 -3.82 7.10
C TYR A 407 17.39 -3.07 8.43
N PHE A 408 17.97 -1.88 8.45
CA PHE A 408 17.96 -0.95 9.57
C PHE A 408 17.19 0.30 9.15
N LEU A 409 16.18 0.68 9.94
CA LEU A 409 15.41 1.89 9.70
C LEU A 409 15.80 2.95 10.73
N ARG A 410 15.91 4.20 10.27
CA ARG A 410 16.16 5.37 11.10
C ARG A 410 15.05 6.38 10.90
N LEU A 411 14.41 6.77 12.00
CA LEU A 411 13.45 7.86 12.05
C LEU A 411 14.11 9.07 12.69
N THR A 412 14.05 10.22 12.03
CA THR A 412 14.47 11.50 12.59
C THR A 412 13.27 12.43 12.65
N VAL A 413 12.96 12.91 13.85
CA VAL A 413 11.88 13.87 14.12
C VAL A 413 12.49 15.24 14.31
N PHE A 414 11.96 16.24 13.61
CA PHE A 414 12.44 17.61 13.62
C PHE A 414 11.44 18.52 14.31
N SER A 415 11.96 19.51 15.01
CA SER A 415 11.17 20.64 15.52
C SER A 415 11.43 21.91 14.71
N LYS A 416 10.48 22.85 14.75
CA LYS A 416 10.60 24.19 14.15
C LYS A 416 11.71 25.01 14.77
N ALA A 417 12.10 24.69 16.00
CA ALA A 417 13.22 25.29 16.71
C ALA A 417 14.59 24.68 16.34
N GLY A 418 14.63 23.68 15.44
CA GLY A 418 15.86 23.03 14.98
C GLY A 418 16.37 21.90 15.88
N ALA A 419 15.70 21.58 16.98
CA ALA A 419 15.99 20.37 17.74
C ALA A 419 15.57 19.12 16.94
N THR A 420 16.31 18.03 17.11
CA THR A 420 16.02 16.73 16.48
C THR A 420 16.02 15.60 17.50
N LYS A 421 15.28 14.54 17.21
CA LYS A 421 15.34 13.27 17.95
C LYS A 421 15.38 12.12 16.96
N ILE A 422 16.32 11.20 17.19
CA ILE A 422 16.58 10.05 16.32
C ILE A 422 16.22 8.77 17.07
N CYS A 423 15.62 7.83 16.37
CA CYS A 423 15.38 6.46 16.84
C CYS A 423 15.56 5.48 15.69
N THR A 424 15.95 4.25 16.00
CA THR A 424 16.24 3.22 15.01
C THR A 424 15.52 1.92 15.36
N THR A 425 15.25 1.10 14.34
CA THR A 425 14.86 -0.30 14.49
C THR A 425 15.56 -1.14 13.43
N SER A 426 15.53 -2.46 13.57
CA SER A 426 15.99 -3.38 12.54
C SER A 426 15.03 -4.54 12.38
N PHE A 427 15.01 -5.07 11.16
CA PHE A 427 14.21 -6.22 10.78
C PHE A 427 14.89 -6.99 9.66
N SER A 428 14.41 -8.17 9.34
CA SER A 428 14.78 -8.93 8.15
C SER A 428 13.60 -8.94 7.18
N LEU A 429 13.82 -8.38 5.99
CA LEU A 429 12.86 -8.40 4.90
C LEU A 429 12.69 -9.83 4.40
N PHE A 430 11.49 -10.36 4.58
CA PHE A 430 11.05 -11.63 4.02
C PHE A 430 10.42 -11.40 2.66
N LYS A 431 11.18 -11.67 1.59
CA LYS A 431 10.76 -11.46 0.22
C LYS A 431 10.01 -12.69 -0.30
N GLN A 432 8.88 -12.46 -0.96
CA GLN A 432 7.96 -13.46 -1.49
C GLN A 432 7.74 -13.18 -2.98
N ASP A 433 8.81 -13.22 -3.76
CA ASP A 433 8.76 -12.91 -5.18
C ASP A 433 8.40 -14.17 -5.99
N VAL A 434 7.10 -14.35 -6.22
CA VAL A 434 6.54 -15.49 -6.95
C VAL A 434 5.68 -14.96 -8.08
N ARG A 435 6.20 -15.02 -9.31
CA ARG A 435 5.54 -14.47 -10.51
C ARG A 435 6.08 -15.03 -11.82
N ILE A 436 5.23 -15.12 -12.83
CA ILE A 436 5.56 -15.44 -14.21
C ILE A 436 5.64 -14.12 -14.99
N LEU A 437 6.81 -13.85 -15.59
CA LEU A 437 7.09 -12.61 -16.30
C LEU A 437 7.16 -12.79 -17.82
N ALA A 438 7.44 -14.01 -18.27
CA ALA A 438 7.59 -14.28 -19.70
C ALA A 438 7.28 -15.73 -20.07
N ALA A 439 6.92 -15.91 -21.34
CA ALA A 439 6.81 -17.20 -21.99
C ALA A 439 7.64 -17.19 -23.29
N SER A 440 8.53 -18.17 -23.46
CA SER A 440 9.44 -18.30 -24.59
C SER A 440 10.24 -17.04 -24.90
N GLY A 441 10.65 -16.30 -23.86
CA GLY A 441 11.36 -15.02 -23.97
C GLY A 441 10.47 -13.81 -24.32
N TYR A 442 9.16 -14.00 -24.44
CA TYR A 442 8.19 -12.93 -24.69
C TYR A 442 7.68 -12.34 -23.37
N THR A 443 7.93 -11.04 -23.13
CA THR A 443 7.72 -10.36 -21.84
C THR A 443 6.60 -9.31 -21.84
N ASN A 444 5.97 -9.05 -22.98
CA ASN A 444 5.02 -7.94 -23.07
C ASN A 444 3.63 -8.33 -22.53
N LEU A 445 3.27 -7.77 -21.37
CA LEU A 445 1.98 -7.96 -20.69
C LEU A 445 1.14 -6.68 -20.76
N ASP A 446 -0.18 -6.82 -20.88
CA ASP A 446 -1.12 -5.68 -20.89
C ASP A 446 -1.44 -5.11 -19.49
N LYS A 447 -1.04 -5.82 -18.44
CA LYS A 447 -1.24 -5.50 -17.02
C LYS A 447 -0.02 -5.93 -16.19
N PRO A 448 0.10 -5.50 -14.92
CA PRO A 448 1.15 -6.01 -14.03
C PRO A 448 1.10 -7.54 -13.90
N ALA A 449 2.27 -8.18 -13.79
CA ALA A 449 2.39 -9.65 -13.79
C ALA A 449 1.62 -10.36 -12.65
N LEU A 450 1.42 -9.69 -11.51
CA LEU A 450 0.65 -10.23 -10.38
C LEU A 450 -0.87 -10.12 -10.56
N ASP A 451 -1.35 -9.48 -11.64
CA ASP A 451 -2.77 -9.49 -11.97
C ASP A 451 -3.09 -10.83 -12.66
N PRO A 452 -3.93 -11.70 -12.08
CA PRO A 452 -4.25 -13.01 -12.65
C PRO A 452 -5.01 -12.92 -13.99
N THR A 453 -5.41 -11.72 -14.40
CA THR A 453 -6.03 -11.44 -15.70
C THR A 453 -5.06 -10.81 -16.71
N ALA A 454 -3.77 -10.68 -16.37
CA ALA A 454 -2.73 -10.20 -17.28
C ALA A 454 -2.58 -11.15 -18.48
N ARG A 455 -2.26 -10.56 -19.64
CA ARG A 455 -2.20 -11.29 -20.92
C ARG A 455 -0.95 -10.92 -21.67
N PHE A 456 -0.30 -11.91 -22.27
CA PHE A 456 0.76 -11.66 -23.24
C PHE A 456 0.15 -11.06 -24.49
N VAL A 457 0.57 -9.85 -24.86
CA VAL A 457 0.02 -9.10 -26.00
C VAL A 457 1.10 -8.62 -26.94
N GLU A 458 0.80 -8.54 -28.23
CA GLU A 458 1.65 -7.94 -29.25
C GLU A 458 0.93 -6.87 -30.06
N THR A 459 1.70 -5.94 -30.63
CA THR A 459 1.18 -4.97 -31.59
C THR A 459 1.19 -5.60 -32.98
N PHE A 460 0.02 -5.94 -33.48
CA PHE A 460 -0.16 -6.48 -34.82
C PHE A 460 0.02 -5.37 -35.86
N THR A 461 1.05 -5.51 -36.70
CA THR A 461 1.28 -4.58 -37.82
C THR A 461 0.35 -4.95 -38.98
N PRO A 462 -0.52 -4.04 -39.42
CA PRO A 462 -1.46 -4.34 -40.48
C PRO A 462 -0.72 -4.62 -41.80
N LYS A 463 -1.09 -5.74 -42.43
CA LYS A 463 -0.75 -6.05 -43.82
C LYS A 463 -1.96 -5.81 -44.70
N CYS A 464 -1.78 -4.99 -45.72
CA CYS A 464 -2.81 -4.63 -46.69
C CYS A 464 -4.10 -4.09 -46.04
N THR A 465 -5.18 -4.87 -46.06
CA THR A 465 -6.52 -4.49 -45.58
C THR A 465 -6.77 -4.82 -44.12
N SER A 466 -5.85 -5.51 -43.44
CA SER A 466 -5.97 -5.76 -42.01
C SER A 466 -5.80 -4.47 -41.20
N ILE A 467 -6.46 -4.39 -40.04
CA ILE A 467 -6.41 -3.23 -39.15
C ILE A 467 -5.39 -3.51 -38.04
N GLY A 468 -4.51 -2.56 -37.76
CA GLY A 468 -3.55 -2.66 -36.66
C GLY A 468 -4.28 -2.72 -35.32
N SER A 469 -3.86 -3.62 -34.44
CA SER A 469 -4.47 -3.78 -33.12
C SER A 469 -3.49 -4.41 -32.13
N THR A 470 -3.75 -4.24 -30.84
CA THR A 470 -3.07 -5.00 -29.78
C THR A 470 -3.85 -6.27 -29.54
N VAL A 471 -3.20 -7.42 -29.68
CA VAL A 471 -3.82 -8.74 -29.64
C VAL A 471 -3.04 -9.66 -28.72
N GLU A 472 -3.70 -10.67 -28.15
CA GLU A 472 -2.98 -11.67 -27.35
C GLU A 472 -2.05 -12.52 -28.24
N VAL A 473 -1.06 -13.16 -27.63
CA VAL A 473 -0.04 -13.97 -28.30
C VAL A 473 -0.28 -15.47 -28.07
N SER A 474 -0.07 -16.28 -29.10
CA SER A 474 -0.05 -17.75 -29.04
C SER A 474 1.39 -18.29 -29.04
N PHE A 475 1.58 -19.44 -28.38
CA PHE A 475 2.86 -20.13 -28.22
C PHE A 475 2.76 -21.60 -28.63
N ALA A 476 3.88 -22.24 -28.99
CA ALA A 476 3.86 -23.64 -29.44
C ALA A 476 5.12 -24.43 -29.08
N ARG A 477 5.01 -25.75 -29.23
CA ARG A 477 6.11 -26.72 -29.18
C ARG A 477 6.84 -26.65 -27.84
N CYS A 478 8.03 -26.06 -27.81
CA CYS A 478 8.89 -25.92 -26.64
C CYS A 478 8.65 -24.55 -26.00
N VAL A 479 7.82 -24.51 -24.95
CA VAL A 479 7.47 -23.29 -24.22
C VAL A 479 8.29 -23.21 -22.93
N SER A 480 9.15 -22.20 -22.82
CA SER A 480 9.86 -21.93 -21.56
C SER A 480 9.12 -20.86 -20.77
N PHE A 481 9.06 -20.98 -19.45
CA PHE A 481 8.52 -19.91 -18.60
C PHE A 481 9.66 -19.19 -17.92
N GLN A 482 9.60 -17.86 -17.88
CA GLN A 482 10.53 -17.02 -17.15
C GLN A 482 9.82 -16.24 -16.06
N GLY A 483 10.49 -16.01 -14.94
CA GLY A 483 9.93 -15.32 -13.78
C GLY A 483 10.66 -15.66 -12.49
N SER A 484 10.07 -15.26 -11.38
CA SER A 484 10.64 -15.37 -10.04
C SER A 484 9.94 -16.46 -9.25
N ALA A 485 10.74 -17.28 -8.55
CA ALA A 485 10.27 -18.31 -7.64
C ALA A 485 11.12 -18.24 -6.35
N PHE A 486 11.07 -17.09 -5.70
CA PHE A 486 11.90 -16.77 -4.54
C PHE A 486 11.05 -16.58 -3.29
N VAL A 487 11.41 -17.32 -2.24
CA VAL A 487 10.88 -17.13 -0.88
C VAL A 487 12.08 -17.20 0.07
N GLY A 488 12.42 -16.08 0.70
CA GLY A 488 13.65 -16.00 1.49
C GLY A 488 13.92 -14.64 2.14
N GLY A 489 15.08 -14.54 2.81
CA GLY A 489 15.52 -13.32 3.50
C GLY A 489 15.59 -13.42 5.02
N CYS A 490 14.97 -14.45 5.59
CA CYS A 490 15.09 -14.78 7.02
C CYS A 490 15.79 -16.13 7.19
N ASN A 491 16.51 -16.31 8.30
CA ASN A 491 17.36 -17.49 8.54
C ASN A 491 16.62 -18.83 8.36
N ASP A 492 15.35 -18.88 8.77
CA ASP A 492 14.53 -20.10 8.78
C ASP A 492 13.46 -20.13 7.67
N LYS A 493 13.39 -19.09 6.81
CA LYS A 493 12.41 -19.01 5.73
C LYS A 493 13.13 -19.17 4.40
N LYS A 494 12.93 -20.33 3.76
CA LYS A 494 13.51 -20.65 2.45
C LYS A 494 12.51 -21.44 1.62
N ILE A 495 12.65 -21.36 0.30
CA ILE A 495 11.89 -22.22 -0.62
C ILE A 495 12.17 -23.69 -0.33
N LYS A 496 11.15 -24.53 -0.39
CA LYS A 496 11.29 -25.99 -0.39
C LYS A 496 11.21 -26.53 -1.82
N ARG A 497 10.24 -26.03 -2.59
CA ARG A 497 10.03 -26.41 -3.99
C ARG A 497 9.16 -25.39 -4.73
N TYR A 498 9.19 -25.46 -6.05
CA TYR A 498 8.17 -24.85 -6.89
C TYR A 498 7.66 -25.82 -7.95
N THR A 499 6.44 -25.59 -8.42
CA THR A 499 5.78 -26.38 -9.45
C THR A 499 5.17 -25.46 -10.50
N LEU A 500 5.16 -25.93 -11.74
CA LEU A 500 4.34 -25.35 -12.80
C LEU A 500 3.26 -26.36 -13.18
N SER A 501 2.03 -25.87 -13.23
CA SER A 501 0.85 -26.66 -13.58
C SER A 501 -0.03 -25.90 -14.55
N HIS A 502 -0.86 -26.60 -15.30
CA HIS A 502 -1.79 -25.97 -16.26
C HIS A 502 -3.23 -26.43 -16.04
N GLN A 503 -4.16 -25.59 -16.45
CA GLN A 503 -5.60 -25.88 -16.53
C GLN A 503 -6.18 -25.23 -17.78
N ALA A 504 -7.17 -25.88 -18.40
CA ALA A 504 -7.86 -25.32 -19.57
C ALA A 504 -8.74 -24.11 -19.17
N GLY A 505 -8.79 -23.10 -20.03
CA GLY A 505 -9.54 -21.86 -19.82
C GLY A 505 -8.73 -20.77 -19.11
N ALA A 506 -9.41 -19.64 -18.83
CA ALA A 506 -8.87 -18.51 -18.09
C ALA A 506 -9.30 -18.60 -16.61
N ILE A 507 -8.38 -19.07 -15.77
CA ILE A 507 -8.58 -19.24 -14.33
C ILE A 507 -7.92 -18.07 -13.62
N THR A 508 -8.60 -17.47 -12.65
CA THR A 508 -8.12 -16.28 -11.93
C THR A 508 -7.91 -16.52 -10.43
N ASP A 509 -8.05 -17.77 -9.98
CA ASP A 509 -7.92 -18.16 -8.58
C ASP A 509 -7.09 -19.44 -8.45
N CYS A 510 -5.97 -19.34 -7.74
CA CYS A 510 -5.02 -20.42 -7.49
C CYS A 510 -5.61 -21.61 -6.73
N SER A 511 -6.67 -21.39 -5.95
CA SER A 511 -7.27 -22.38 -5.04
C SER A 511 -8.22 -23.35 -5.75
N VAL A 512 -8.59 -23.06 -7.00
CA VAL A 512 -9.49 -23.91 -7.80
C VAL A 512 -8.83 -25.28 -8.05
N PRO A 513 -9.55 -26.41 -7.91
CA PRO A 513 -9.00 -27.73 -8.23
C PRO A 513 -8.89 -27.98 -9.75
N GLY A 514 -8.15 -29.02 -10.15
CA GLY A 514 -8.06 -29.46 -11.55
C GLY A 514 -6.75 -29.10 -12.26
N TRP A 515 -5.75 -28.62 -11.53
CA TRP A 515 -4.40 -28.38 -12.05
C TRP A 515 -3.68 -29.66 -12.44
N THR A 516 -3.08 -29.68 -13.63
CA THR A 516 -2.19 -30.75 -14.09
C THR A 516 -0.75 -30.28 -13.99
N GLU A 517 0.03 -30.88 -13.10
CA GLU A 517 1.47 -30.58 -12.96
C GLU A 517 2.23 -31.06 -14.20
N PHE A 518 3.06 -30.19 -14.77
CA PHE A 518 3.95 -30.53 -15.89
C PHE A 518 5.42 -30.22 -15.58
N TRP A 519 5.71 -29.53 -14.47
CA TRP A 519 7.07 -29.19 -14.06
C TRP A 519 7.21 -29.10 -12.55
N LYS A 520 8.36 -29.48 -12.02
CA LYS A 520 8.66 -29.45 -10.59
C LYS A 520 10.16 -29.31 -10.33
N VAL A 521 10.52 -28.47 -9.37
CA VAL A 521 11.89 -28.31 -8.86
C VAL A 521 11.86 -28.34 -7.34
N GLU A 522 12.65 -29.23 -6.75
CA GLU A 522 12.80 -29.36 -5.30
C GLU A 522 14.22 -28.97 -4.85
N TYR A 523 14.32 -28.27 -3.72
CA TYR A 523 15.57 -27.82 -3.12
C TYR A 523 15.88 -28.71 -1.90
N ALA A 524 16.76 -29.69 -2.09
CA ALA A 524 17.13 -30.71 -1.12
C ALA A 524 18.53 -30.50 -0.51
N THR A 525 19.44 -29.80 -1.18
CA THR A 525 20.84 -29.65 -0.71
C THR A 525 21.23 -28.18 -0.49
N PRO A 526 22.17 -27.87 0.42
CA PRO A 526 22.68 -26.51 0.61
C PRO A 526 23.21 -25.85 -0.67
N TRP A 527 23.76 -26.64 -1.61
CA TRP A 527 24.28 -26.13 -2.89
C TRP A 527 23.17 -25.64 -3.81
N GLN A 528 22.02 -26.32 -3.84
CA GLN A 528 20.86 -25.92 -4.64
C GLN A 528 20.30 -24.56 -4.19
N TYR A 529 20.41 -24.21 -2.91
CA TYR A 529 19.99 -22.90 -2.40
C TYR A 529 20.84 -21.72 -2.88
N ARG A 530 22.04 -21.97 -3.43
CA ARG A 530 22.82 -20.92 -4.10
C ARG A 530 22.07 -20.41 -5.34
N ASP A 531 21.50 -21.31 -6.12
CA ASP A 531 20.77 -20.99 -7.34
C ASP A 531 19.38 -20.41 -7.06
N MET A 532 18.80 -20.66 -5.87
CA MET A 532 17.61 -19.95 -5.41
C MET A 532 17.86 -18.42 -5.38
N ASN A 533 19.00 -17.99 -4.86
CA ASN A 533 19.32 -16.55 -4.74
C ASN A 533 19.51 -15.86 -6.09
N MET A 534 19.64 -16.61 -7.20
CA MET A 534 19.71 -16.04 -8.54
C MET A 534 18.31 -15.81 -9.15
N ARG A 535 17.27 -16.47 -8.61
CA ARG A 535 15.89 -16.44 -9.13
C ARG A 535 15.05 -15.27 -8.64
N THR A 536 15.65 -14.11 -8.42
CA THR A 536 14.94 -12.89 -8.00
C THR A 536 14.36 -12.07 -9.15
N ASP A 537 14.55 -12.52 -10.41
CA ASP A 537 14.18 -11.77 -11.63
C ASP A 537 13.61 -12.68 -12.75
N THR A 538 13.86 -12.35 -14.03
CA THR A 538 13.38 -13.05 -15.25
C THR A 538 14.07 -14.40 -15.51
N ASP A 539 14.35 -15.16 -14.46
CA ASP A 539 15.01 -16.45 -14.55
C ASP A 539 14.13 -17.53 -15.17
N THR A 540 14.72 -18.55 -15.79
CA THR A 540 13.94 -19.61 -16.45
C THR A 540 13.35 -20.56 -15.40
N LEU A 541 12.03 -20.48 -15.17
CA LEU A 541 11.25 -21.34 -14.27
C LEU A 541 11.19 -22.79 -14.77
N THR A 542 11.10 -23.00 -16.09
CA THR A 542 11.23 -24.34 -16.70
C THR A 542 12.69 -24.77 -16.76
N ALA A 543 13.27 -25.14 -15.62
CA ALA A 543 14.66 -25.59 -15.52
C ALA A 543 14.76 -26.98 -14.88
N VAL A 544 15.87 -27.67 -15.13
CA VAL A 544 16.19 -28.98 -14.55
C VAL A 544 17.51 -28.92 -13.82
N TRP A 545 17.65 -29.74 -12.77
CA TRP A 545 18.93 -29.92 -12.09
C TRP A 545 19.94 -30.63 -12.99
N VAL A 546 21.14 -30.07 -13.07
CA VAL A 546 22.30 -30.64 -13.75
C VAL A 546 23.53 -30.55 -12.84
N ASP A 547 24.59 -31.25 -13.21
CA ASP A 547 25.86 -31.21 -12.47
C ASP A 547 26.51 -29.81 -12.55
N ASP A 548 26.98 -29.31 -11.41
CA ASP A 548 27.63 -28.00 -11.32
C ASP A 548 29.10 -28.07 -11.74
N CYS A 549 29.35 -28.05 -13.05
CA CYS A 549 30.71 -28.05 -13.60
C CYS A 549 31.16 -26.64 -13.96
N VAL A 550 32.10 -26.09 -13.18
CA VAL A 550 32.71 -24.76 -13.41
C VAL A 550 34.01 -24.91 -14.21
N VAL A 551 34.00 -24.77 -15.54
CA VAL A 551 35.20 -24.35 -16.31
C VAL A 551 34.80 -23.60 -17.60
N PRO A 552 35.41 -22.44 -17.92
CA PRO A 552 35.33 -21.85 -19.25
C PRO A 552 36.06 -22.72 -20.30
N TRP A 553 35.47 -22.83 -21.49
CA TRP A 553 36.08 -23.43 -22.69
C TRP A 553 37.55 -22.98 -22.88
N PRO A 554 38.53 -23.85 -23.22
CA PRO A 554 38.39 -25.00 -24.11
C PRO A 554 38.83 -26.37 -23.52
N PHE A 555 38.96 -26.52 -22.20
CA PHE A 555 39.39 -27.80 -21.62
C PHE A 555 38.23 -28.82 -21.52
N PRO A 556 38.47 -30.14 -21.68
CA PRO A 556 37.46 -31.16 -21.41
C PRO A 556 36.94 -31.00 -19.97
N PRO A 557 35.65 -31.29 -19.70
CA PRO A 557 35.01 -30.96 -18.43
C PRO A 557 35.67 -31.72 -17.27
N TYR A 558 36.53 -31.03 -16.53
CA TYR A 558 36.99 -31.46 -15.21
C TYR A 558 36.10 -30.79 -14.17
N CYS A 559 35.13 -31.52 -13.61
CA CYS A 559 34.29 -31.00 -12.55
C CYS A 559 35.08 -31.07 -11.22
N LEU A 560 35.71 -29.95 -10.83
CA LEU A 560 36.46 -29.84 -9.57
C LEU A 560 35.56 -30.02 -8.34
N ASN A 561 34.28 -29.64 -8.47
CA ASN A 561 33.23 -29.93 -7.51
C ASN A 561 32.14 -30.74 -8.23
N ASN A 562 32.23 -32.07 -8.19
CA ASN A 562 31.20 -32.93 -8.77
C ASN A 562 30.01 -33.06 -7.79
N GLN A 563 29.33 -31.95 -7.49
CA GLN A 563 28.08 -31.99 -6.74
C GLN A 563 26.97 -32.29 -7.76
N PRO A 564 26.41 -33.51 -7.75
CA PRO A 564 25.33 -33.84 -8.67
C PRO A 564 24.11 -32.96 -8.36
N GLU A 565 23.40 -32.55 -9.41
CA GLU A 565 22.14 -31.79 -9.28
C GLU A 565 22.26 -30.48 -8.49
N ALA A 566 23.39 -29.79 -8.58
CA ALA A 566 23.65 -28.56 -7.83
C ALA A 566 23.41 -27.27 -8.64
N ARG A 567 23.12 -27.38 -9.95
CA ARG A 567 22.87 -26.23 -10.82
C ARG A 567 21.57 -26.36 -11.62
N LEU A 568 20.79 -25.29 -11.75
CA LEU A 568 19.62 -25.25 -12.65
C LEU A 568 20.05 -24.87 -14.08
N SER A 569 19.66 -25.71 -15.04
CA SER A 569 19.84 -25.46 -16.48
C SER A 569 18.49 -25.17 -17.15
N PRO A 570 18.39 -24.11 -17.99
CA PRO A 570 17.17 -23.81 -18.75
C PRO A 570 16.71 -25.01 -19.59
N SER A 571 15.39 -25.19 -19.63
CA SER A 571 14.68 -26.20 -20.43
C SER A 571 13.32 -25.62 -20.86
N CYS A 572 12.43 -26.47 -21.38
CA CYS A 572 11.10 -26.05 -21.80
C CYS A 572 10.08 -27.18 -21.67
N TRP A 573 8.82 -26.76 -21.56
CA TRP A 573 7.68 -27.63 -21.63
C TRP A 573 7.36 -28.01 -23.08
N GLN A 574 7.40 -29.30 -23.39
CA GLN A 574 7.00 -29.83 -24.70
C GLN A 574 5.46 -29.92 -24.76
N THR A 575 4.84 -28.89 -25.30
CA THR A 575 3.38 -28.78 -25.46
C THR A 575 2.85 -29.57 -26.66
N GLN A 576 3.71 -29.84 -27.65
CA GLN A 576 3.35 -30.65 -28.80
C GLN A 576 3.42 -32.15 -28.45
N ILE A 577 2.36 -32.66 -27.83
CA ILE A 577 2.14 -34.09 -27.65
C ILE A 577 1.23 -34.60 -28.79
N SER A 578 1.52 -35.79 -29.31
CA SER A 578 0.94 -36.42 -30.52
C SER A 578 -0.45 -35.90 -30.98
N GLY A 579 -0.60 -35.57 -32.27
CA GLY A 579 -1.92 -35.30 -32.87
C GLY A 579 -2.51 -33.92 -32.53
N CYS A 580 -1.68 -32.88 -32.45
CA CYS A 580 -2.07 -31.50 -32.12
C CYS A 580 -2.80 -31.34 -30.78
N GLN A 581 -2.63 -32.30 -29.88
CA GLN A 581 -3.13 -32.23 -28.53
C GLN A 581 -2.54 -31.01 -27.81
N MET A 582 -3.27 -30.47 -26.83
CA MET A 582 -2.92 -29.24 -26.11
C MET A 582 -2.89 -27.96 -26.97
N SER A 583 -3.77 -27.87 -27.97
CA SER A 583 -4.11 -26.58 -28.59
C SER A 583 -5.32 -25.97 -27.87
N GLY A 584 -5.27 -24.69 -27.52
CA GLY A 584 -6.36 -24.01 -26.84
C GLY A 584 -5.92 -22.88 -25.91
N LEU A 585 -6.89 -22.36 -25.17
CA LEU A 585 -6.66 -21.41 -24.09
C LEU A 585 -6.37 -22.15 -22.78
N PHE A 586 -5.25 -21.82 -22.13
CA PHE A 586 -4.83 -22.38 -20.85
C PHE A 586 -4.45 -21.28 -19.86
N THR A 587 -4.45 -21.65 -18.58
CA THR A 587 -3.81 -20.91 -17.50
C THR A 587 -2.67 -21.74 -16.95
N VAL A 588 -1.51 -21.13 -16.77
CA VAL A 588 -0.36 -21.72 -16.08
C VAL A 588 -0.29 -21.15 -14.68
N LYS A 589 -0.14 -22.05 -13.70
CA LYS A 589 0.06 -21.72 -12.30
C LYS A 589 1.50 -22.02 -11.90
N LEU A 590 2.17 -21.01 -11.37
CA LEU A 590 3.38 -21.16 -10.57
C LEU A 590 2.96 -21.28 -9.11
N GLU A 591 3.32 -22.38 -8.45
CA GLU A 591 3.09 -22.56 -7.01
C GLU A 591 4.42 -22.84 -6.32
N VAL A 592 4.76 -22.03 -5.31
CA VAL A 592 5.96 -22.14 -4.49
C VAL A 592 5.58 -22.55 -3.09
N GLU A 593 6.24 -23.58 -2.55
CA GLU A 593 6.09 -24.05 -1.17
C GLU A 593 7.37 -23.72 -0.40
N ASP A 594 7.25 -23.11 0.78
CA ASP A 594 8.38 -22.90 1.70
C ASP A 594 8.61 -24.10 2.64
N VAL A 595 9.71 -24.08 3.39
CA VAL A 595 10.07 -25.15 4.34
C VAL A 595 9.04 -25.34 5.48
N ASP A 596 8.22 -24.33 5.76
CA ASP A 596 7.16 -24.39 6.77
C ASP A 596 5.81 -24.86 6.18
N GLY A 597 5.76 -25.09 4.86
CA GLY A 597 4.57 -25.55 4.15
C GLY A 597 3.62 -24.43 3.71
N ASN A 598 4.00 -23.16 3.84
CA ASN A 598 3.21 -22.06 3.25
C ASN A 598 3.32 -22.10 1.73
N ARG A 599 2.26 -21.67 1.05
CA ARG A 599 2.18 -21.68 -0.40
C ARG A 599 1.92 -20.30 -0.95
N TYR A 600 2.64 -19.97 -2.01
CA TYR A 600 2.55 -18.72 -2.76
C TYR A 600 2.28 -19.08 -4.21
N CYS A 601 1.48 -18.27 -4.89
CA CYS A 601 1.00 -18.63 -6.22
C CYS A 601 0.92 -17.41 -7.13
N ASP A 602 1.21 -17.64 -8.41
CA ASP A 602 0.92 -16.73 -9.50
C ASP A 602 0.28 -17.46 -10.68
N LEU A 603 -0.53 -16.74 -11.46
CA LEU A 603 -1.31 -17.26 -12.58
C LEU A 603 -1.03 -16.45 -13.84
N GLN A 604 -0.69 -17.15 -14.91
CA GLN A 604 -0.51 -16.52 -16.22
C GLN A 604 -1.34 -17.23 -17.29
N ARG A 605 -2.16 -16.45 -17.98
CA ARG A 605 -2.93 -16.91 -19.14
C ARG A 605 -2.02 -17.11 -20.35
N ILE A 606 -2.19 -18.21 -21.06
CA ILE A 606 -1.44 -18.56 -22.28
C ILE A 606 -2.34 -19.20 -23.34
N TRP A 607 -2.07 -18.90 -24.61
CA TRP A 607 -2.64 -19.65 -25.73
C TRP A 607 -1.60 -20.59 -26.30
N LEU A 608 -1.97 -21.86 -26.45
CA LEU A 608 -1.13 -22.86 -27.06
C LEU A 608 -1.68 -23.23 -28.44
N ASP A 609 -0.85 -23.11 -29.46
CA ASP A 609 -1.17 -23.50 -30.83
C ASP A 609 -0.21 -24.58 -31.30
N ASN A 610 -0.61 -25.83 -31.19
CA ASN A 610 0.18 -26.98 -31.65
C ASN A 610 -0.34 -27.55 -32.97
N LYS A 611 -1.11 -26.77 -33.73
CA LYS A 611 -1.66 -27.17 -35.02
C LYS A 611 -0.64 -26.90 -36.12
N PRO A 612 -0.61 -27.70 -37.20
CA PRO A 612 0.27 -27.45 -38.33
C PRO A 612 -0.32 -26.38 -39.24
N ILE A 613 0.57 -25.54 -39.77
CA ILE A 613 0.27 -24.64 -40.88
C ILE A 613 0.47 -25.37 -42.20
N HIS A 614 -0.42 -25.14 -43.17
CA HIS A 614 -0.47 -25.84 -44.45
C HIS A 614 -0.21 -24.89 -45.61
N ALA A 615 0.71 -25.31 -46.49
CA ALA A 615 1.02 -24.66 -47.75
C ALA A 615 0.96 -25.68 -48.88
N ALA A 616 0.15 -25.41 -49.92
CA ALA A 616 0.17 -26.14 -51.17
C ALA A 616 -0.03 -25.17 -52.34
N LEU A 617 0.63 -25.41 -53.47
CA LEU A 617 0.55 -24.55 -54.64
C LEU A 617 0.42 -25.41 -55.90
N ARG A 618 -0.43 -25.00 -56.84
CA ARG A 618 -0.70 -25.68 -58.11
C ARG A 618 -1.09 -24.67 -59.18
N ILE A 619 -0.82 -25.02 -60.44
CA ILE A 619 -1.24 -24.25 -61.61
C ILE A 619 -2.08 -25.19 -62.49
N ASP A 620 -3.41 -25.00 -62.45
CA ASP A 620 -4.37 -25.83 -63.20
C ASP A 620 -4.73 -25.27 -64.57
N ALA A 621 -4.24 -24.07 -64.90
CA ALA A 621 -4.53 -23.41 -66.18
C ALA A 621 -3.96 -24.18 -67.38
N VAL A 622 -3.01 -25.10 -67.14
CA VAL A 622 -2.42 -25.97 -68.16
C VAL A 622 -2.41 -27.43 -67.67
N PRO A 623 -2.60 -28.43 -68.55
CA PRO A 623 -2.52 -29.83 -68.16
C PRO A 623 -1.17 -30.20 -67.55
N PRO A 624 -1.11 -31.21 -66.67
CA PRO A 624 0.15 -31.70 -66.13
C PRO A 624 1.17 -32.02 -67.24
N CYS A 625 2.45 -31.72 -66.97
CA CYS A 625 3.58 -31.96 -67.88
C CYS A 625 3.56 -31.16 -69.20
N THR A 626 2.84 -30.04 -69.27
CA THR A 626 2.84 -29.15 -70.45
C THR A 626 3.55 -27.82 -70.16
N ASP A 627 4.17 -27.24 -71.20
CA ASP A 627 4.76 -25.90 -71.14
C ASP A 627 3.66 -24.84 -71.13
N LEU A 628 3.79 -23.82 -70.28
CA LEU A 628 2.88 -22.67 -70.25
C LEU A 628 3.26 -21.70 -71.37
N ARG A 629 2.34 -21.44 -72.31
CA ARG A 629 2.57 -20.57 -73.46
C ARG A 629 1.83 -19.25 -73.30
N LEU A 630 2.52 -18.13 -73.49
CA LEU A 630 1.90 -16.80 -73.34
C LEU A 630 0.75 -16.57 -74.33
N SER A 631 0.81 -17.16 -75.52
CA SER A 631 -0.26 -17.10 -76.53
C SER A 631 -1.61 -17.66 -76.06
N GLN A 632 -1.62 -18.51 -75.03
CA GLN A 632 -2.85 -19.05 -74.44
C GLN A 632 -3.62 -18.01 -73.61
N PHE A 633 -2.93 -16.97 -73.11
CA PHE A 633 -3.48 -15.97 -72.21
C PHE A 633 -3.57 -14.58 -72.86
N ALA A 634 -2.80 -14.34 -73.91
CA ALA A 634 -2.66 -13.05 -74.58
C ALA A 634 -3.40 -13.04 -75.94
N LEU A 635 -4.74 -13.12 -75.92
CA LEU A 635 -5.58 -13.13 -77.13
C LEU A 635 -6.52 -11.91 -77.20
N PRO A 636 -6.20 -10.86 -77.98
CA PRO A 636 -4.92 -10.59 -78.67
C PRO A 636 -3.78 -10.20 -77.69
N PRO A 637 -2.50 -10.18 -78.12
CA PRO A 637 -1.37 -9.82 -77.27
C PRO A 637 -1.29 -8.30 -77.05
N ASP A 638 -2.26 -7.79 -76.29
CA ASP A 638 -2.43 -6.40 -75.93
C ASP A 638 -1.90 -6.16 -74.52
N CYS A 639 -0.81 -5.39 -74.40
CA CYS A 639 -0.22 -5.05 -73.11
C CYS A 639 -1.13 -4.18 -72.24
N SER A 640 -2.22 -3.60 -72.77
CA SER A 640 -3.16 -2.78 -71.98
C SER A 640 -4.05 -3.60 -71.05
N ASN A 641 -4.28 -4.89 -71.38
CA ASN A 641 -5.13 -5.80 -70.62
C ASN A 641 -4.28 -6.84 -69.85
N PRO A 642 -4.59 -7.15 -68.57
CA PRO A 642 -3.91 -8.20 -67.83
C PRO A 642 -4.00 -9.58 -68.49
N TRP A 643 -2.95 -10.39 -68.37
CA TRP A 643 -2.93 -11.78 -68.83
C TRP A 643 -2.96 -12.72 -67.61
N PRO A 644 -4.15 -12.97 -67.02
CA PRO A 644 -4.24 -13.63 -65.72
C PRO A 644 -3.92 -15.12 -65.81
N LEU A 645 -2.89 -15.54 -65.07
CA LEU A 645 -2.63 -16.93 -64.72
C LEU A 645 -3.18 -17.21 -63.32
N PRO A 646 -4.29 -17.96 -63.18
CA PRO A 646 -4.81 -18.29 -61.87
C PRO A 646 -3.86 -19.24 -61.13
N LEU A 647 -3.41 -18.81 -59.95
CA LEU A 647 -2.66 -19.63 -59.01
C LEU A 647 -3.65 -20.22 -58.01
N VAL A 648 -3.67 -21.54 -57.86
CA VAL A 648 -4.55 -22.24 -56.91
C VAL A 648 -3.71 -23.00 -55.88
N GLY A 649 -4.25 -23.20 -54.68
CA GLY A 649 -3.45 -23.71 -53.58
C GLY A 649 -4.20 -23.80 -52.26
N ILE A 650 -3.42 -24.05 -51.22
CA ILE A 650 -3.84 -24.08 -49.82
C ILE A 650 -2.90 -23.15 -49.06
N ALA A 651 -3.43 -22.08 -48.49
CA ALA A 651 -2.75 -21.23 -47.53
C ALA A 651 -3.62 -21.21 -46.28
N TYR A 652 -3.33 -22.11 -45.35
CA TYR A 652 -4.29 -22.46 -44.31
C TYR A 652 -3.61 -22.73 -42.98
N ASP A 653 -4.19 -22.18 -41.93
CA ASP A 653 -3.87 -22.46 -40.54
C ASP A 653 -5.18 -22.75 -39.81
N GLU A 654 -5.21 -23.75 -38.95
CA GLU A 654 -6.43 -24.09 -38.23
C GLU A 654 -6.69 -23.07 -37.10
N TYR A 655 -7.96 -22.83 -36.75
CA TYR A 655 -8.25 -22.11 -35.50
C TYR A 655 -7.66 -22.86 -34.32
N ILE A 656 -7.08 -22.18 -33.34
CA ILE A 656 -6.47 -22.84 -32.17
C ILE A 656 -7.49 -23.72 -31.44
N ASP A 657 -8.70 -23.19 -31.21
CA ASP A 657 -9.84 -23.84 -30.58
C ASP A 657 -11.12 -23.51 -31.36
N GLU A 658 -11.72 -24.51 -32.00
CA GLU A 658 -12.94 -24.35 -32.80
C GLU A 658 -14.20 -24.07 -31.95
N THR A 659 -14.12 -24.24 -30.63
CA THR A 659 -15.23 -23.98 -29.70
C THR A 659 -15.28 -22.53 -29.24
N LEU A 660 -14.21 -21.77 -29.46
CA LEU A 660 -14.09 -20.35 -29.11
C LEU A 660 -14.42 -19.45 -30.31
N PRO A 661 -14.65 -18.13 -30.11
CA PRO A 661 -14.93 -17.21 -31.21
C PRO A 661 -13.86 -17.30 -32.32
N LEU A 662 -14.31 -17.64 -33.53
CA LEU A 662 -13.42 -17.98 -34.67
C LEU A 662 -12.82 -16.76 -35.37
N ASN A 663 -13.29 -15.55 -35.08
CA ASN A 663 -12.83 -14.31 -35.72
C ASN A 663 -12.05 -13.41 -34.75
N GLN A 664 -11.54 -13.98 -33.67
CA GLN A 664 -10.81 -13.24 -32.63
C GLN A 664 -9.39 -13.76 -32.50
N ARG A 665 -8.42 -12.85 -32.56
CA ARG A 665 -7.05 -13.15 -32.17
C ARG A 665 -7.00 -13.39 -30.65
N PRO A 666 -6.23 -14.38 -30.18
CA PRO A 666 -5.27 -15.18 -30.93
C PRO A 666 -5.85 -16.50 -31.44
N ASN A 667 -7.12 -16.80 -31.20
CA ASN A 667 -7.75 -18.04 -31.68
C ASN A 667 -7.69 -18.16 -33.21
N ASP A 668 -7.82 -17.03 -33.90
CA ASP A 668 -7.45 -16.86 -35.30
C ASP A 668 -6.08 -16.14 -35.40
N ASN A 669 -5.00 -16.92 -35.36
CA ASN A 669 -3.62 -16.45 -35.43
C ASN A 669 -3.03 -16.42 -36.86
N PHE A 670 -3.77 -16.89 -37.88
CA PHE A 670 -3.34 -16.79 -39.27
C PHE A 670 -2.93 -15.35 -39.60
N ASP A 671 -1.68 -15.14 -40.03
CA ASP A 671 -1.15 -13.81 -40.28
C ASP A 671 -1.34 -13.47 -41.76
N HIS A 672 -0.58 -14.16 -42.60
CA HIS A 672 -0.62 -13.94 -44.04
C HIS A 672 0.07 -15.05 -44.82
N TYR A 673 -0.15 -15.07 -46.13
CA TYR A 673 0.74 -15.73 -47.08
C TYR A 673 1.25 -14.74 -48.13
N TRP A 674 2.35 -15.10 -48.78
CA TRP A 674 2.82 -14.41 -49.98
C TRP A 674 3.23 -15.43 -51.03
N ILE A 675 3.22 -15.01 -52.30
CA ILE A 675 3.72 -15.80 -53.42
C ILE A 675 4.79 -15.00 -54.15
N ARG A 676 5.90 -15.67 -54.44
CA ARG A 676 6.97 -15.14 -55.28
C ARG A 676 7.22 -16.07 -56.45
N ILE A 677 7.76 -15.52 -57.52
CA ILE A 677 8.18 -16.24 -58.70
C ILE A 677 9.64 -15.92 -58.99
N ALA A 678 10.47 -16.95 -59.13
CA ALA A 678 11.89 -16.81 -59.43
C ALA A 678 12.19 -17.37 -60.82
N ARG A 679 12.90 -16.60 -61.65
CA ARG A 679 13.46 -17.09 -62.93
C ARG A 679 14.64 -18.02 -62.62
N GLN A 680 14.77 -19.14 -63.32
CA GLN A 680 15.90 -20.04 -63.15
C GLN A 680 17.23 -19.30 -63.38
N GLY A 681 18.07 -19.26 -62.35
CA GLY A 681 19.36 -18.54 -62.39
C GLY A 681 19.23 -17.01 -62.40
N GLY A 682 18.04 -16.47 -62.13
CA GLY A 682 17.75 -15.04 -62.22
C GLY A 682 17.01 -14.48 -61.00
N PRO A 683 16.39 -13.30 -61.13
CA PRO A 683 15.74 -12.58 -60.03
C PRO A 683 14.41 -13.20 -59.57
N GLU A 684 13.97 -12.80 -58.38
CA GLU A 684 12.68 -13.16 -57.78
C GLU A 684 11.75 -11.93 -57.71
N VAL A 685 10.47 -12.12 -58.02
CA VAL A 685 9.42 -11.10 -57.99
C VAL A 685 8.26 -11.55 -57.09
N GLN A 686 7.72 -10.66 -56.25
CA GLN A 686 6.54 -10.93 -55.44
C GLN A 686 5.24 -10.62 -56.21
N ILE A 687 4.28 -11.53 -56.13
CA ILE A 687 3.02 -11.48 -56.88
C ILE A 687 1.94 -10.79 -56.04
N PRO A 688 1.17 -9.84 -56.58
CA PRO A 688 0.00 -9.30 -55.91
C PRO A 688 -1.10 -10.35 -55.69
N ILE A 689 -1.69 -10.36 -54.49
CA ILE A 689 -2.69 -11.35 -54.09
C ILE A 689 -4.11 -10.96 -54.49
N ASN A 690 -4.44 -9.66 -54.53
CA ASN A 690 -5.76 -9.15 -54.93
C ASN A 690 -6.04 -9.22 -56.45
N GLY A 691 -5.30 -10.06 -57.19
CA GLY A 691 -5.38 -10.20 -58.64
C GLY A 691 -4.48 -9.23 -59.42
N PRO A 692 -4.58 -9.20 -60.77
CA PRO A 692 -3.58 -8.57 -61.64
C PRO A 692 -3.49 -7.04 -61.51
N ALA A 693 -4.56 -6.42 -60.99
CA ALA A 693 -4.65 -4.98 -60.72
C ALA A 693 -4.44 -4.63 -59.23
N GLY A 694 -4.16 -5.61 -58.37
CA GLY A 694 -3.99 -5.41 -56.94
C GLY A 694 -2.64 -4.77 -56.58
N SER A 695 -2.62 -3.95 -55.52
CA SER A 695 -1.41 -3.39 -54.92
C SER A 695 -0.93 -4.14 -53.66
N CYS A 696 -1.69 -5.14 -53.23
CA CYS A 696 -1.42 -5.91 -52.02
C CYS A 696 -0.64 -7.17 -52.34
N PHE A 697 0.49 -7.37 -51.68
CA PHE A 697 1.38 -8.52 -51.88
C PHE A 697 1.25 -9.62 -50.82
N TYR A 698 0.22 -9.53 -49.96
CA TYR A 698 0.00 -10.43 -48.84
C TYR A 698 -1.47 -10.86 -48.75
N GLY A 699 -1.72 -12.17 -48.71
CA GLY A 699 -3.07 -12.69 -48.50
C GLY A 699 -3.33 -12.89 -47.03
N THR A 700 -4.29 -12.17 -46.47
CA THR A 700 -4.62 -12.19 -45.03
C THR A 700 -5.82 -13.07 -44.70
N GLN A 701 -6.26 -13.89 -45.65
CA GLN A 701 -7.37 -14.82 -45.51
C GLN A 701 -6.91 -16.24 -45.82
N ARG A 702 -7.48 -17.21 -45.12
CA ARG A 702 -7.26 -18.64 -45.42
C ARG A 702 -7.77 -18.95 -46.84
N VAL A 703 -7.02 -19.77 -47.57
CA VAL A 703 -7.40 -20.23 -48.91
C VAL A 703 -7.29 -21.75 -48.96
N GLY A 704 -8.31 -22.40 -49.51
CA GLY A 704 -8.37 -23.86 -49.59
C GLY A 704 -8.61 -24.53 -48.23
N VAL A 705 -8.64 -25.86 -48.23
CA VAL A 705 -8.78 -26.70 -47.03
C VAL A 705 -7.86 -27.91 -47.17
N PRO A 706 -6.91 -28.14 -46.24
CA PRO A 706 -6.08 -29.33 -46.26
C PRO A 706 -6.92 -30.58 -45.95
N GLY A 707 -6.59 -31.69 -46.60
CA GLY A 707 -7.24 -32.98 -46.42
C GLY A 707 -6.98 -33.60 -45.05
N ALA A 708 -5.81 -33.37 -44.47
CA ALA A 708 -5.48 -33.80 -43.11
C ALA A 708 -5.52 -32.60 -42.16
N ARG A 709 -6.39 -32.67 -41.16
CA ARG A 709 -6.54 -31.69 -40.07
C ARG A 709 -6.31 -32.35 -38.72
N CYS A 710 -5.99 -31.57 -37.71
CA CYS A 710 -5.81 -32.05 -36.33
C CYS A 710 -7.06 -32.72 -35.77
N GLN A 711 -8.23 -32.16 -36.08
CA GLN A 711 -9.54 -32.73 -35.73
C GLN A 711 -10.32 -33.00 -37.01
N GLY A 712 -10.28 -34.24 -37.49
CA GLY A 712 -11.03 -34.65 -38.68
C GLY A 712 -10.60 -36.01 -39.22
N ALA A 713 -11.54 -36.72 -39.86
CA ALA A 713 -11.16 -37.84 -40.71
C ALA A 713 -10.33 -37.31 -41.89
N PRO A 714 -9.31 -38.05 -42.37
CA PRO A 714 -8.56 -37.64 -43.55
C PRO A 714 -9.52 -37.45 -44.74
N GLY A 715 -9.57 -36.23 -45.26
CA GLY A 715 -10.28 -35.85 -46.48
C GLY A 715 -9.31 -35.60 -47.64
N ALA A 716 -9.86 -35.21 -48.79
CA ALA A 716 -9.08 -34.75 -49.92
C ALA A 716 -8.78 -33.25 -49.80
N ASP A 717 -7.63 -32.83 -50.29
CA ASP A 717 -7.25 -31.42 -50.40
C ASP A 717 -8.24 -30.64 -51.30
N VAL A 718 -8.77 -29.53 -50.79
CA VAL A 718 -9.61 -28.60 -51.54
C VAL A 718 -8.79 -27.37 -51.88
N PHE A 719 -8.42 -27.22 -53.15
CA PHE A 719 -7.62 -26.10 -53.64
C PHE A 719 -8.50 -24.86 -53.88
N GLY A 720 -8.13 -23.74 -53.29
CA GLY A 720 -8.75 -22.44 -53.52
C GLY A 720 -7.89 -21.56 -54.42
N LYS A 721 -8.46 -20.48 -54.96
CA LYS A 721 -7.70 -19.48 -55.73
C LYS A 721 -6.87 -18.61 -54.78
N LEU A 722 -5.55 -18.60 -54.96
CA LEU A 722 -4.61 -17.84 -54.14
C LEU A 722 -4.31 -16.45 -54.69
N ALA A 723 -4.12 -16.32 -56.01
CA ALA A 723 -3.81 -15.07 -56.69
C ALA A 723 -4.04 -15.23 -58.20
N ASP A 724 -3.97 -14.13 -58.94
CA ASP A 724 -3.76 -14.16 -60.39
C ASP A 724 -2.41 -13.52 -60.70
N PHE A 725 -1.51 -14.29 -61.30
CA PHE A 725 -0.24 -13.77 -61.78
C PHE A 725 -0.44 -13.14 -63.17
N ASP A 726 0.00 -11.89 -63.34
CA ASP A 726 -0.09 -11.23 -64.64
C ASP A 726 1.09 -11.64 -65.52
N LEU A 727 0.83 -12.49 -66.51
CA LEU A 727 1.86 -13.03 -67.40
C LEU A 727 2.54 -11.96 -68.26
N ARG A 728 1.98 -10.74 -68.35
CA ARG A 728 2.70 -9.59 -68.93
C ARG A 728 4.04 -9.35 -68.24
N ALA A 729 4.16 -9.67 -66.95
CA ALA A 729 5.41 -9.58 -66.18
C ALA A 729 6.55 -10.42 -66.78
N VAL A 730 6.23 -11.47 -67.54
CA VAL A 730 7.20 -12.39 -68.16
C VAL A 730 7.52 -12.00 -69.60
N ASP A 731 6.75 -11.12 -70.24
CA ASP A 731 7.04 -10.65 -71.60
C ASP A 731 7.88 -9.37 -71.57
N ARG A 732 9.02 -9.39 -72.29
CA ARG A 732 9.93 -8.25 -72.39
C ARG A 732 9.26 -6.95 -72.84
N ASN A 733 8.22 -7.04 -73.66
CA ASN A 733 7.56 -5.86 -74.23
C ASN A 733 6.42 -5.34 -73.35
N CYS A 734 5.76 -6.21 -72.58
CA CYS A 734 4.58 -5.85 -71.77
C CYS A 734 4.82 -5.71 -70.26
N PHE A 735 5.98 -6.12 -69.70
CA PHE A 735 6.18 -6.11 -68.24
C PHE A 735 5.98 -4.73 -67.59
N GLY A 736 6.31 -3.65 -68.32
CA GLY A 736 6.11 -2.26 -67.89
C GLY A 736 4.64 -1.85 -67.70
N SER A 737 3.70 -2.62 -68.24
CA SER A 737 2.25 -2.37 -68.13
C SER A 737 1.59 -3.06 -66.93
N THR A 738 2.35 -3.78 -66.11
CA THR A 738 1.84 -4.41 -64.89
C THR A 738 1.67 -3.40 -63.76
N SER A 739 0.74 -3.66 -62.84
CA SER A 739 0.47 -2.80 -61.67
C SER A 739 1.65 -2.72 -60.68
N TYR A 740 2.60 -3.65 -60.80
CA TYR A 740 3.80 -3.77 -59.95
C TYR A 740 5.10 -3.73 -60.77
N ALA A 741 5.09 -3.10 -61.96
CA ALA A 741 6.23 -3.04 -62.87
C ALA A 741 7.51 -2.50 -62.21
N GLY A 742 7.38 -1.54 -61.28
CA GLY A 742 8.51 -0.98 -60.54
C GLY A 742 9.23 -1.97 -59.62
N SER A 743 8.63 -3.14 -59.36
CA SER A 743 9.22 -4.23 -58.56
C SER A 743 9.74 -5.39 -59.40
N ILE A 744 9.67 -5.30 -60.74
CA ILE A 744 10.14 -6.34 -61.67
C ILE A 744 11.56 -5.98 -62.14
N PRO A 745 12.59 -6.79 -61.82
CA PRO A 745 13.94 -6.55 -62.30
C PRO A 745 14.05 -6.70 -63.81
N ALA A 746 14.95 -5.92 -64.43
CA ALA A 746 15.07 -5.85 -65.89
C ALA A 746 15.47 -7.18 -66.55
N ASP A 747 16.08 -8.12 -65.81
CA ASP A 747 16.48 -9.45 -66.24
C ASP A 747 15.44 -10.55 -65.90
N PHE A 748 14.28 -10.17 -65.36
CA PHE A 748 13.19 -11.11 -65.10
C PHE A 748 12.42 -11.54 -66.36
N PRO A 749 12.01 -10.64 -67.28
CA PRO A 749 11.21 -11.02 -68.46
C PRO A 749 11.99 -11.84 -69.50
N LEU A 750 11.27 -12.60 -70.31
CA LEU A 750 11.78 -13.37 -71.45
C LEU A 750 11.65 -12.57 -72.75
N GLU A 751 12.66 -12.67 -73.61
CA GLU A 751 12.52 -12.23 -75.01
C GLU A 751 11.50 -13.12 -75.73
N ARG A 752 10.83 -12.59 -76.76
CA ARG A 752 9.88 -13.38 -77.56
C ARG A 752 10.64 -14.48 -78.32
N GLY A 753 10.12 -15.70 -78.24
CA GLY A 753 10.76 -16.94 -78.71
C GLY A 753 11.53 -17.70 -77.63
N GLU A 754 11.75 -17.13 -76.44
CA GLU A 754 12.47 -17.81 -75.35
C GLU A 754 11.55 -18.62 -74.43
N CYS A 755 12.12 -19.66 -73.82
CA CYS A 755 11.49 -20.39 -72.73
C CYS A 755 12.46 -20.46 -71.53
N CYS A 756 11.94 -20.33 -70.31
CA CYS A 756 12.71 -20.51 -69.08
C CYS A 756 11.88 -21.22 -68.02
N VAL A 757 12.53 -21.89 -67.09
CA VAL A 757 11.85 -22.44 -65.90
C VAL A 757 11.68 -21.32 -64.89
N PHE A 758 10.46 -21.15 -64.40
CA PHE A 758 10.12 -20.29 -63.28
C PHE A 758 9.71 -21.15 -62.10
N THR A 759 10.10 -20.74 -60.90
CA THR A 759 9.76 -21.42 -59.66
C THR A 759 8.85 -20.51 -58.86
N PHE A 760 7.58 -20.91 -58.70
CA PHE A 760 6.68 -20.24 -57.79
C PHE A 760 6.92 -20.77 -56.39
N ARG A 761 7.15 -19.88 -55.44
CA ARG A 761 7.33 -20.17 -54.02
C ARG A 761 6.23 -19.46 -53.25
N MET A 762 5.52 -20.21 -52.41
CA MET A 762 4.57 -19.66 -51.46
C MET A 762 5.05 -19.91 -50.04
N ARG A 763 4.93 -18.90 -49.19
CA ARG A 763 5.06 -19.07 -47.74
C ARG A 763 3.81 -18.60 -47.04
N VAL A 764 3.37 -19.37 -46.05
CA VAL A 764 2.20 -19.12 -45.21
C VAL A 764 2.70 -18.95 -43.78
N TYR A 765 2.21 -17.93 -43.08
CA TYR A 765 2.61 -17.57 -41.73
C TYR A 765 1.40 -17.43 -40.82
N ASP A 766 1.60 -17.79 -39.56
CA ASP A 766 0.77 -17.33 -38.45
C ASP A 766 1.62 -16.55 -37.42
N THR A 767 0.98 -16.09 -36.35
CA THR A 767 1.63 -15.27 -35.32
C THR A 767 2.19 -16.06 -34.14
N THR A 768 2.10 -17.39 -34.14
CA THR A 768 2.51 -18.26 -33.03
C THR A 768 4.02 -18.19 -32.78
N LYS A 769 4.39 -18.01 -31.50
CA LYS A 769 5.79 -17.90 -31.05
C LYS A 769 6.34 -19.25 -30.60
N PHE A 770 7.53 -19.61 -31.09
CA PHE A 770 8.34 -20.69 -30.53
C PHE A 770 9.83 -20.43 -30.76
N SER A 771 10.69 -21.17 -30.06
CA SER A 771 12.15 -20.95 -30.05
C SER A 771 12.87 -21.15 -31.40
N GLY A 772 12.22 -21.76 -32.39
CA GLY A 772 12.79 -22.06 -33.70
C GLY A 772 12.50 -21.04 -34.81
N GLY A 773 11.87 -19.91 -34.50
CA GLY A 773 11.52 -18.87 -35.47
C GLY A 773 10.02 -18.73 -35.71
N PRO A 774 9.60 -18.05 -36.79
CA PRO A 774 8.19 -17.90 -37.12
C PRO A 774 7.58 -19.25 -37.51
N HIS A 775 6.32 -19.48 -37.15
CA HIS A 775 5.60 -20.65 -37.61
C HIS A 775 5.22 -20.45 -39.09
N VAL A 776 5.76 -21.32 -39.95
CA VAL A 776 5.72 -21.14 -41.41
C VAL A 776 5.62 -22.48 -42.13
N ALA A 777 4.83 -22.51 -43.19
CA ALA A 777 4.86 -23.57 -44.19
C ALA A 777 5.26 -23.00 -45.56
N GLU A 778 5.98 -23.80 -46.35
CA GLU A 778 6.44 -23.43 -47.68
C GLU A 778 5.97 -24.46 -48.71
N ALA A 779 5.53 -23.96 -49.87
CA ALA A 779 5.22 -24.76 -51.05
C ALA A 779 5.96 -24.20 -52.26
N ILE A 780 6.40 -25.09 -53.15
CA ILE A 780 7.14 -24.72 -54.35
C ILE A 780 6.53 -25.43 -55.56
N TRP A 781 6.37 -24.70 -56.66
CA TRP A 781 5.88 -25.22 -57.93
C TRP A 781 6.71 -24.70 -59.11
N PRO A 782 7.60 -25.52 -59.71
CA PRO A 782 8.31 -25.15 -60.92
C PRO A 782 7.44 -25.32 -62.16
N VAL A 783 7.53 -24.39 -63.11
CA VAL A 783 6.85 -24.45 -64.41
C VAL A 783 7.73 -23.82 -65.49
N LYS A 784 7.75 -24.43 -66.68
CA LYS A 784 8.42 -23.84 -67.84
C LYS A 784 7.45 -22.91 -68.56
N ILE A 785 7.81 -21.64 -68.65
CA ILE A 785 7.04 -20.61 -69.35
C ILE A 785 7.77 -20.28 -70.66
N CYS A 786 7.03 -20.30 -71.76
CA CYS A 786 7.49 -19.97 -73.10
C CYS A 786 6.79 -18.70 -73.58
N ASN A 787 7.57 -17.68 -73.93
CA ASN A 787 7.07 -16.47 -74.59
C ASN A 787 6.97 -16.72 -76.09
N ASP A 788 5.85 -17.27 -76.56
CA ASP A 788 5.62 -17.66 -77.96
C ASP A 788 4.84 -16.63 -78.79
N LEU A 789 4.84 -15.36 -78.34
CA LEU A 789 4.10 -14.23 -78.95
C LEU A 789 4.78 -13.58 -80.16
#